data_AF-A0A4Y8URA2-F1
#
_entry.id   AF-A0A4Y8URA2-F1
#
_cell.length_a   1.000
_cell.length_b   1.000
_cell.length_c   1.000
_cell.angle_alpha   90.00
_cell.angle_beta   90.00
_cell.angle_gamma   90.00
#
_symmetry.space_group_name_H-M   'P 1'
#
loop_
_entity.id
_entity.type
_entity.pdbx_description
1 polymer ?
#
loop_
_entity_poly.entity_id
_entity_poly.type
_entity_poly.pdbx_seq_one_letter_code
_entity_poly.pdbx_strand_id
1 'polypeptide(L)'
;MPLRQPPARTARHAQATRPRHGRTATTTLTVLGLALGGGLGLVLPAPASADPAPAAATSAFAVGDTVAGTVPDGVCSVVATVVGGAGGRSAAGAGGVGSNGAGAAITATFDVLPGTAFSGSVGGGGRANVRAAGGAGGVGGGGAGGTAAEEHGGAGGGGLSLLRLGGTDDDAIAVLAGGGGGSGGGHSVTTDGFGGDAGLPAAPGQVAPGADGTDGFEGGPTVGGGKGGGTTAPGAGGTHPTASLAGLPGVGRTGGAGAPDPNYDAGGGGGAGVFGAGGGASTTIKNQDNGLTTVAGGGGGGGSSVVAATARDVTSTAAGRQTGTGNGANGSITLDWVECAYDLAVTKTAVVDGAPAASPDLAPVGSTITWTVTVRNAGPQAMTRGDVVVLRDTLPGAGATFASATVTGGGSEQLERGPVVCDATPGAAMPAALTCARPFAPLGGAADGVRGLDVDETLTVVYTQQVTDAPGTELTNVASVVDRGDQDDNTATSTVTVIGPPVATDDEDRGNRIGDPVTVPVLGNDSAPSGDLDPASVVLWDADRGVSLGTELVVPGEGTWTVDTTTGALTFTPEAGFLVDPTPVAYRVSDTHGQTATAVVVVTYLPEAADDSSLGHAIGSTVTVDVLANDTGDLDAASVRLVDGEERVTRLVVPGEGTWSVDPTTGEVTFTPEDGFLVDPTPVTYEVTDSTGDTVAATVTVGYVPDATDDADLDNPLGTAVTVDVLGNDTGDLDPTTVRLVDGDRQVTTLEVPGQGTWTVDPTTGAVTFTPQDGYVGNPTPVRYVVTDSTGDTTGAQVTVTYQPEATDDARHGNELGRPVVLDPLGNDAGDLDPATLRIVDPATGDRVTTLRVPGEGTWTVDPTTGEVTFTPQDGYDGNPTPQRYEVSDAAGGTTGARLVVTFLPQAADDVDEGNVRGTAVTVDVVGNDRGTLDPTSVRLLDADGEPVTTLVVDGEGTWTVDPTTGAVTFTPAAGFGGDPTPVRYRVSDVEGNPTEALVRVTYVDAPAGPTPAPTPTPTATPAPTPDLAVTGWGGWGVAALAGLLLVAGAGALVLRRPTTR
;
A
#
# COMPACT_ATOMS: atom_id res chain seq x y z
N MET A 1 15.16 -11.02 13.62
CA MET A 1 16.58 -10.63 13.72
C MET A 1 16.71 -9.15 13.35
N PRO A 2 17.46 -8.33 14.11
CA PRO A 2 17.83 -6.97 13.70
C PRO A 2 19.35 -6.76 13.59
N LEU A 3 19.78 -5.89 12.66
CA LEU A 3 21.14 -5.32 12.54
C LEU A 3 20.97 -3.81 12.28
N ARG A 4 21.48 -2.89 13.13
CA ARG A 4 22.89 -2.45 13.32
C ARG A 4 23.46 -1.65 12.13
N GLN A 5 24.16 -0.52 12.30
CA GLN A 5 24.28 0.47 13.39
C GLN A 5 25.03 1.74 12.84
N PRO A 6 25.20 2.86 13.58
CA PRO A 6 25.66 4.16 13.04
C PRO A 6 27.16 4.47 13.28
N PRO A 7 27.63 5.63 12.81
CA PRO A 7 28.62 6.46 13.52
C PRO A 7 28.26 7.98 13.56
N ALA A 8 28.87 8.87 14.33
CA ALA A 8 29.57 8.78 15.63
C ALA A 8 29.82 10.21 16.20
N ARG A 9 30.22 10.34 17.48
CA ARG A 9 30.64 11.59 18.14
C ARG A 9 32.15 11.61 18.44
N THR A 10 32.78 12.79 18.33
CA THR A 10 34.08 13.17 18.94
C THR A 10 34.25 14.70 18.82
N ALA A 11 34.96 15.45 19.67
CA ALA A 11 35.53 15.20 21.02
C ALA A 11 35.69 16.57 21.76
N ARG A 12 36.18 16.57 23.01
CA ARG A 12 36.43 17.79 23.84
C ARG A 12 37.92 18.16 23.83
N HIS A 13 38.29 19.45 23.98
CA HIS A 13 38.89 19.96 25.24
C HIS A 13 39.16 21.47 25.29
N ALA A 14 39.22 21.98 26.53
CA ALA A 14 39.27 23.37 26.97
C ALA A 14 40.56 24.17 26.71
N GLN A 15 40.45 25.51 26.77
CA GLN A 15 41.22 26.35 27.71
C GLN A 15 40.48 27.68 27.99
N ALA A 16 40.96 28.52 28.92
CA ALA A 16 40.17 29.62 29.50
C ALA A 16 40.98 30.91 29.79
N THR A 17 40.34 32.08 29.65
CA THR A 17 40.75 33.35 30.28
C THR A 17 39.57 34.33 30.44
N ARG A 18 39.68 35.26 31.40
CA ARG A 18 38.77 36.36 31.78
C ARG A 18 39.56 37.71 31.65
N PRO A 19 39.00 38.91 31.97
CA PRO A 19 37.69 39.52 31.63
C PRO A 19 37.77 41.04 31.27
N ARG A 20 36.69 41.68 30.77
CA ARG A 20 36.06 42.95 31.28
C ARG A 20 35.26 43.79 30.26
N HIS A 21 34.10 44.31 30.74
CA HIS A 21 33.33 45.51 30.29
C HIS A 21 32.88 45.58 28.79
N GLY A 22 31.79 46.28 28.43
CA GLY A 22 30.75 46.97 29.20
C GLY A 22 30.05 48.07 28.37
N ARG A 23 28.81 48.46 28.75
CA ARG A 23 27.80 49.29 28.01
C ARG A 23 26.96 48.48 27.01
N THR A 24 25.62 48.45 27.04
CA THR A 24 24.54 49.47 27.15
C THR A 24 24.32 50.29 25.87
N ALA A 25 23.15 50.10 25.24
CA ALA A 25 22.56 50.99 24.25
C ALA A 25 21.13 51.36 24.71
N THR A 26 20.67 52.56 24.35
CA THR A 26 19.36 53.10 24.74
C THR A 26 18.79 53.83 23.52
N THR A 27 17.53 53.58 23.19
CA THR A 27 16.85 54.25 22.07
C THR A 27 15.76 55.16 22.60
N THR A 28 15.85 56.45 22.26
CA THR A 28 14.93 57.50 22.69
C THR A 28 13.66 57.55 21.84
N LEU A 29 12.52 57.84 22.48
CA LEU A 29 11.28 58.22 21.80
C LEU A 29 11.18 59.75 21.68
N THR A 30 10.61 60.26 20.58
CA THR A 30 10.57 61.70 20.27
C THR A 30 9.23 62.33 20.63
N VAL A 31 9.24 63.56 21.14
CA VAL A 31 8.04 64.34 21.50
C VAL A 31 7.65 65.34 20.41
N LEU A 32 6.35 65.51 20.17
CA LEU A 32 5.75 66.65 19.48
C LEU A 32 4.37 66.95 20.10
N GLY A 33 3.84 68.18 20.01
CA GLY A 33 2.54 68.53 20.58
C GLY A 33 2.05 69.95 20.29
N LEU A 34 0.91 70.31 20.91
CA LEU A 34 0.07 71.51 20.73
C LEU A 34 -0.71 71.55 19.38
N ALA A 35 -1.95 72.08 19.28
CA ALA A 35 -3.03 72.43 20.22
C ALA A 35 -4.34 72.70 19.39
N LEU A 36 -5.50 73.22 19.83
CA LEU A 36 -5.97 73.81 21.11
C LEU A 36 -7.53 73.81 21.15
N GLY A 37 -8.14 73.45 22.29
CA GLY A 37 -9.56 73.74 22.61
C GLY A 37 -10.54 72.56 22.48
N GLY A 38 -11.65 72.52 23.22
CA GLY A 38 -12.07 73.44 24.29
C GLY A 38 -13.48 73.15 24.81
N GLY A 39 -13.60 72.62 26.03
CA GLY A 39 -14.87 72.35 26.72
C GLY A 39 -14.61 71.94 28.17
N LEU A 40 -15.39 72.48 29.12
CA LEU A 40 -15.18 72.30 30.56
C LEU A 40 -16.08 71.20 31.13
N GLY A 41 -15.46 70.24 31.81
CA GLY A 41 -16.12 69.19 32.58
C GLY A 41 -15.08 68.46 33.43
N LEU A 42 -14.78 68.98 34.63
CA LEU A 42 -13.84 68.32 35.53
C LEU A 42 -14.47 67.05 36.11
N VAL A 43 -13.82 65.92 35.87
CA VAL A 43 -13.85 64.77 36.77
C VAL A 43 -12.40 64.53 37.18
N LEU A 44 -12.07 64.81 38.45
CA LEU A 44 -10.82 64.38 39.06
C LEU A 44 -10.83 62.84 39.17
N PRO A 45 -9.67 62.16 39.14
CA PRO A 45 -9.64 60.71 39.10
C PRO A 45 -10.36 60.12 40.31
N ALA A 46 -11.33 59.24 40.05
CA ALA A 46 -11.77 58.30 41.05
C ALA A 46 -10.56 57.47 41.52
N PRO A 47 -10.48 57.06 42.79
CA PRO A 47 -9.54 56.01 43.18
C PRO A 47 -9.81 54.76 42.34
N ALA A 48 -8.75 53.99 42.05
CA ALA A 48 -8.91 52.75 41.31
C ALA A 48 -9.78 51.77 42.13
N SER A 49 -11.00 51.52 41.66
CA SER A 49 -11.88 50.50 42.22
C SER A 49 -11.23 49.13 42.09
N ALA A 50 -11.21 48.38 43.18
CA ALA A 50 -10.58 47.07 43.26
C ALA A 50 -11.63 46.05 43.71
N ASP A 51 -11.50 44.82 43.21
CA ASP A 51 -12.37 43.71 43.57
C ASP A 51 -11.50 42.57 44.12
N PRO A 52 -11.57 42.28 45.44
CA PRO A 52 -12.19 43.09 46.50
C PRO A 52 -11.42 44.41 46.78
N ALA A 53 -12.02 45.31 47.57
CA ALA A 53 -11.30 46.51 48.06
C ALA A 53 -10.10 46.11 48.97
N PRO A 54 -9.02 46.91 49.03
CA PRO A 54 -7.76 46.48 49.65
C PRO A 54 -7.85 46.23 51.16
N ALA A 55 -7.18 45.17 51.62
CA ALA A 55 -7.20 44.74 53.01
C ALA A 55 -6.76 45.83 54.01
N ALA A 56 -7.52 45.98 55.09
CA ALA A 56 -7.42 47.11 56.01
C ALA A 56 -6.43 46.86 57.17
N ALA A 57 -5.35 47.63 57.21
CA ALA A 57 -4.30 47.46 58.23
C ALA A 57 -4.72 47.94 59.64
N THR A 58 -4.46 47.11 60.66
CA THR A 58 -4.64 47.42 62.09
C THR A 58 -4.12 48.80 62.47
N SER A 59 -4.97 49.60 63.11
CA SER A 59 -4.61 50.93 63.60
C SER A 59 -4.33 50.89 65.11
N ALA A 60 -3.06 51.06 65.51
CA ALA A 60 -2.63 51.01 66.90
C ALA A 60 -2.11 52.37 67.39
N PHE A 61 -2.49 52.75 68.61
CA PHE A 61 -2.22 54.05 69.23
C PHE A 61 -1.71 53.88 70.67
N ALA A 62 -0.69 54.64 71.03
CA ALA A 62 -0.09 54.71 72.34
C ALA A 62 -0.31 56.10 73.01
N VAL A 63 0.18 56.24 74.24
CA VAL A 63 0.04 57.47 75.04
C VAL A 63 0.83 58.62 74.43
N GLY A 64 0.09 59.58 73.85
CA GLY A 64 0.63 60.75 73.15
C GLY A 64 0.25 60.81 71.68
N ASP A 65 -0.23 59.71 71.10
CA ASP A 65 -0.63 59.65 69.69
C ASP A 65 -2.00 60.30 69.47
N THR A 66 -2.23 60.77 68.24
CA THR A 66 -3.53 61.34 67.83
C THR A 66 -4.46 60.21 67.41
N VAL A 67 -5.38 59.83 68.30
CA VAL A 67 -6.43 58.83 68.01
C VAL A 67 -7.55 59.51 67.21
N ALA A 68 -7.43 59.54 65.89
CA ALA A 68 -8.47 60.03 64.99
C ALA A 68 -8.30 59.46 63.58
N GLY A 69 -9.40 59.29 62.86
CA GLY A 69 -9.40 58.83 61.46
C GLY A 69 -10.79 58.51 60.94
N THR A 70 -10.84 57.79 59.82
CA THR A 70 -12.07 57.23 59.24
C THR A 70 -11.92 55.71 59.05
N VAL A 71 -13.04 54.99 59.13
CA VAL A 71 -13.13 53.57 58.78
C VAL A 71 -12.69 53.38 57.32
N PRO A 72 -11.79 52.43 57.01
CA PRO A 72 -11.34 52.16 55.63
C PRO A 72 -12.43 51.65 54.69
N ASP A 73 -12.13 51.68 53.39
CA ASP A 73 -12.92 51.03 52.33
C ASP A 73 -12.95 49.50 52.54
N GLY A 74 -14.02 48.83 52.11
CA GLY A 74 -14.20 47.39 52.27
C GLY A 74 -14.46 46.87 53.70
N VAL A 75 -14.57 47.74 54.72
CA VAL A 75 -14.70 47.37 56.14
C VAL A 75 -16.14 47.46 56.64
N CYS A 76 -16.64 46.37 57.24
CA CYS A 76 -18.01 46.28 57.79
C CYS A 76 -18.05 46.24 59.33
N SER A 77 -16.97 45.87 60.01
CA SER A 77 -16.89 45.97 61.47
C SER A 77 -15.47 46.23 61.97
N VAL A 78 -15.32 46.57 63.26
CA VAL A 78 -14.03 46.81 63.91
C VAL A 78 -13.97 46.11 65.25
N VAL A 79 -12.93 45.32 65.49
CA VAL A 79 -12.59 44.79 66.81
C VAL A 79 -11.69 45.80 67.51
N ALA A 80 -12.24 46.48 68.50
CA ALA A 80 -11.55 47.54 69.23
C ALA A 80 -11.05 47.02 70.59
N THR A 81 -9.74 46.99 70.79
CA THR A 81 -9.09 46.71 72.08
C THR A 81 -8.60 48.00 72.71
N VAL A 82 -9.23 48.41 73.82
CA VAL A 82 -8.91 49.64 74.56
C VAL A 82 -8.39 49.29 75.95
N VAL A 83 -7.19 49.75 76.26
CA VAL A 83 -6.48 49.46 77.52
C VAL A 83 -6.26 50.75 78.30
N GLY A 84 -6.75 50.84 79.52
CA GLY A 84 -6.52 51.94 80.45
C GLY A 84 -5.12 51.88 81.09
N GLY A 85 -4.61 53.03 81.56
CA GLY A 85 -3.31 53.08 82.21
C GLY A 85 -3.32 52.39 83.58
N ALA A 86 -2.30 51.59 83.88
CA ALA A 86 -2.15 50.97 85.20
C ALA A 86 -1.53 51.93 86.22
N GLY A 87 -1.74 51.70 87.52
CA GLY A 87 -1.20 52.55 88.57
C GLY A 87 0.32 52.46 88.71
N GLY A 88 0.94 53.47 89.32
CA GLY A 88 2.34 53.40 89.72
C GLY A 88 2.54 52.50 90.95
N ARG A 89 3.80 52.18 91.24
CA ARG A 89 4.20 51.36 92.39
C ARG A 89 5.34 51.99 93.18
N SER A 90 5.11 52.19 94.48
CA SER A 90 6.04 52.84 95.41
C SER A 90 6.42 51.96 96.62
N ALA A 91 5.82 50.78 96.78
CA ALA A 91 6.13 49.86 97.87
C ALA A 91 7.30 48.91 97.52
N ALA A 92 8.32 48.87 98.38
CA ALA A 92 9.58 48.15 98.16
C ALA A 92 9.84 47.04 99.20
N GLY A 93 8.84 46.18 99.45
CA GLY A 93 8.97 45.08 100.42
C GLY A 93 9.98 44.01 100.01
N ALA A 94 10.71 43.44 100.98
CA ALA A 94 11.57 42.28 100.75
C ALA A 94 10.70 41.10 100.29
N GLY A 95 11.00 40.52 99.12
CA GLY A 95 10.15 39.52 98.45
C GLY A 95 9.22 40.09 97.37
N GLY A 96 9.13 41.41 97.19
CA GLY A 96 8.49 42.03 96.02
C GLY A 96 6.97 41.88 95.97
N VAL A 97 6.28 41.99 97.11
CA VAL A 97 4.85 41.64 97.26
C VAL A 97 3.89 42.77 96.85
N GLY A 98 4.24 44.04 97.08
CA GLY A 98 3.37 45.20 96.80
C GLY A 98 3.02 45.39 95.32
N SER A 99 1.74 45.58 94.97
CA SER A 99 1.26 45.78 93.58
C SER A 99 0.54 47.11 93.33
N ASN A 100 0.58 47.56 92.07
CA ASN A 100 -0.39 48.54 91.55
C ASN A 100 -1.75 47.89 91.31
N GLY A 101 -2.76 48.73 91.12
CA GLY A 101 -3.98 48.36 90.43
C GLY A 101 -3.76 48.32 88.92
N ALA A 102 -4.41 47.35 88.28
CA ALA A 102 -4.48 47.17 86.84
C ALA A 102 -5.39 48.21 86.17
N GLY A 103 -5.05 48.65 84.96
CA GLY A 103 -6.03 49.26 84.06
C GLY A 103 -6.94 48.19 83.47
N ALA A 104 -8.10 48.59 82.96
CA ALA A 104 -8.98 47.66 82.24
C ALA A 104 -8.45 47.47 80.81
N ALA A 105 -8.37 46.25 80.31
CA ALA A 105 -8.28 45.95 78.88
C ALA A 105 -9.64 45.42 78.43
N ILE A 106 -10.29 46.09 77.48
CA ILE A 106 -11.61 45.77 76.97
C ILE A 106 -11.50 45.57 75.47
N THR A 107 -11.94 44.41 74.97
CA THR A 107 -12.03 44.10 73.55
C THR A 107 -13.50 43.90 73.19
N ALA A 108 -13.97 44.60 72.16
CA ALA A 108 -15.35 44.54 71.69
C ALA A 108 -15.44 44.82 70.20
N THR A 109 -16.38 44.17 69.50
CA THR A 109 -16.62 44.36 68.06
C THR A 109 -17.77 45.34 67.83
N PHE A 110 -17.65 46.22 66.84
CA PHE A 110 -18.69 47.18 66.45
C PHE A 110 -18.90 47.15 64.94
N ASP A 111 -20.16 47.12 64.49
CA ASP A 111 -20.48 47.35 63.06
C ASP A 111 -20.22 48.81 62.68
N VAL A 112 -19.62 49.01 61.51
CA VAL A 112 -19.27 50.34 60.98
C VAL A 112 -19.40 50.38 59.46
N LEU A 113 -19.62 51.58 58.91
CA LEU A 113 -19.57 51.81 57.46
C LEU A 113 -18.26 52.49 57.06
N PRO A 114 -17.69 52.21 55.87
CA PRO A 114 -16.56 52.95 55.32
C PRO A 114 -16.77 54.47 55.33
N GLY A 115 -15.72 55.23 55.63
CA GLY A 115 -15.77 56.67 55.79
C GLY A 115 -16.31 57.18 57.14
N THR A 116 -16.89 56.32 57.99
CA THR A 116 -17.33 56.72 59.35
C THR A 116 -16.16 57.22 60.18
N ALA A 117 -16.28 58.38 60.83
CA ALA A 117 -15.20 58.95 61.64
C ALA A 117 -15.03 58.22 62.99
N PHE A 118 -13.79 58.12 63.47
CA PHE A 118 -13.46 57.69 64.83
C PHE A 118 -12.54 58.70 65.54
N SER A 119 -12.60 58.75 66.88
CA SER A 119 -11.74 59.62 67.70
C SER A 119 -11.47 59.02 69.09
N GLY A 120 -10.47 59.51 69.83
CA GLY A 120 -10.19 58.98 71.16
C GLY A 120 -9.02 59.64 71.91
N SER A 121 -8.57 58.98 72.98
CA SER A 121 -7.36 59.31 73.73
C SER A 121 -6.86 58.11 74.55
N VAL A 122 -5.54 58.02 74.76
CA VAL A 122 -4.91 56.89 75.46
C VAL A 122 -4.39 57.31 76.84
N GLY A 123 -4.74 56.53 77.87
CA GLY A 123 -4.43 56.78 79.28
C GLY A 123 -3.00 56.42 79.67
N GLY A 124 -2.31 57.33 80.35
CA GLY A 124 -0.96 57.15 80.87
C GLY A 124 -0.90 56.25 82.10
N GLY A 125 0.19 55.49 82.23
CA GLY A 125 0.52 54.79 83.47
C GLY A 125 0.88 55.77 84.59
N GLY A 126 0.43 55.48 85.81
CA GLY A 126 0.78 56.25 87.00
C GLY A 126 2.27 56.15 87.32
N ARG A 127 2.88 57.22 87.85
CA ARG A 127 4.31 57.22 88.18
C ARG A 127 4.58 56.68 89.58
N ALA A 128 5.76 56.08 89.77
CA ALA A 128 6.29 55.81 91.10
C ALA A 128 6.64 57.13 91.83
N ASN A 129 6.82 57.06 93.15
CA ASN A 129 7.38 58.14 93.94
C ASN A 129 8.86 58.41 93.62
N VAL A 130 9.35 59.57 94.06
CA VAL A 130 10.78 59.91 94.07
C VAL A 130 11.14 60.35 95.49
N ARG A 131 11.52 59.38 96.33
CA ARG A 131 11.72 59.54 97.79
C ARG A 131 10.45 60.10 98.46
N ALA A 132 10.54 61.28 99.07
CA ALA A 132 9.42 62.05 99.63
C ALA A 132 8.35 62.47 98.61
N ALA A 133 8.73 62.74 97.35
CA ALA A 133 7.79 63.24 96.34
C ALA A 133 6.85 62.12 95.86
N GLY A 134 5.55 62.29 96.06
CA GLY A 134 4.53 61.38 95.56
C GLY A 134 4.52 61.29 94.02
N GLY A 135 4.16 60.13 93.50
CA GLY A 135 4.16 59.86 92.06
C GLY A 135 3.09 60.66 91.32
N ALA A 136 3.46 61.28 90.20
CA ALA A 136 2.50 61.95 89.33
C ALA A 136 1.47 60.96 88.75
N GLY A 137 0.20 61.36 88.71
CA GLY A 137 -0.87 60.58 88.08
C GLY A 137 -0.72 60.48 86.57
N GLY A 138 -1.34 59.46 85.98
CA GLY A 138 -1.36 59.24 84.53
C GLY A 138 -2.18 60.28 83.77
N VAL A 139 -1.72 60.65 82.57
CA VAL A 139 -2.54 61.45 81.63
C VAL A 139 -3.85 60.71 81.31
N GLY A 140 -4.96 61.42 81.16
CA GLY A 140 -6.29 60.79 81.23
C GLY A 140 -6.87 60.74 82.65
N GLY A 141 -6.35 61.55 83.58
CA GLY A 141 -7.02 61.85 84.85
C GLY A 141 -6.67 60.96 86.03
N GLY A 142 -5.50 60.33 86.05
CA GLY A 142 -5.00 59.65 87.25
C GLY A 142 -4.66 60.65 88.37
N GLY A 143 -4.97 60.30 89.62
CA GLY A 143 -4.64 61.07 90.82
C GLY A 143 -3.16 60.98 91.19
N ALA A 144 -2.64 62.00 91.86
CA ALA A 144 -1.26 62.01 92.35
C ALA A 144 -1.08 61.19 93.65
N GLY A 145 0.07 60.56 93.83
CA GLY A 145 0.43 59.90 95.08
C GLY A 145 0.73 60.89 96.21
N GLY A 146 0.57 60.44 97.46
CA GLY A 146 0.87 61.23 98.65
C GLY A 146 2.36 61.57 98.82
N THR A 147 2.66 62.75 99.36
CA THR A 147 4.04 63.17 99.67
C THR A 147 4.42 62.83 101.12
N ALA A 148 5.53 62.12 101.31
CA ALA A 148 6.08 61.79 102.62
C ALA A 148 7.07 62.86 103.12
N ALA A 149 7.47 62.79 104.40
CA ALA A 149 8.40 63.75 105.01
C ALA A 149 9.87 63.49 104.65
N GLU A 150 10.28 62.22 104.49
CA GLU A 150 11.67 61.82 104.18
C GLU A 150 11.75 60.85 102.99
N GLU A 151 11.18 59.66 103.12
CA GLU A 151 11.16 58.60 102.09
C GLU A 151 9.76 57.96 102.05
N HIS A 152 9.49 57.07 101.07
CA HIS A 152 8.20 56.35 100.92
C HIS A 152 6.94 57.20 100.58
N GLY A 153 7.07 58.18 99.68
CA GLY A 153 5.91 58.78 98.99
C GLY A 153 5.01 57.73 98.28
N GLY A 154 3.72 58.02 98.15
CA GLY A 154 2.75 57.15 97.45
C GLY A 154 2.87 57.22 95.92
N ALA A 155 2.24 56.28 95.21
CA ALA A 155 2.27 56.24 93.75
C ALA A 155 1.08 56.95 93.09
N GLY A 156 1.27 57.45 91.86
CA GLY A 156 0.17 58.01 91.08
C GLY A 156 -0.77 56.91 90.55
N GLY A 157 -2.06 57.23 90.43
CA GLY A 157 -3.05 56.40 89.74
C GLY A 157 -2.88 56.48 88.21
N GLY A 158 -3.32 55.45 87.49
CA GLY A 158 -3.38 55.44 86.04
C GLY A 158 -4.56 56.26 85.48
N GLY A 159 -4.42 56.74 84.24
CA GLY A 159 -5.47 57.47 83.54
C GLY A 159 -6.35 56.59 82.65
N LEU A 160 -7.53 57.10 82.30
CA LEU A 160 -8.50 56.42 81.42
C LEU A 160 -8.04 56.43 79.95
N SER A 161 -8.43 55.40 79.19
CA SER A 161 -8.40 55.40 77.72
C SER A 161 -9.83 55.47 77.17
N LEU A 162 -10.01 56.10 76.01
CA LEU A 162 -11.31 56.41 75.41
C LEU A 162 -11.29 56.21 73.90
N LEU A 163 -12.27 55.49 73.37
CA LEU A 163 -12.58 55.38 71.94
C LEU A 163 -14.01 55.82 71.65
N ARG A 164 -14.19 56.57 70.57
CA ARG A 164 -15.47 56.97 69.99
C ARG A 164 -15.56 56.57 68.53
N LEU A 165 -16.75 56.14 68.12
CA LEU A 165 -17.11 55.78 66.75
C LEU A 165 -18.34 56.61 66.33
N GLY A 166 -18.32 57.17 65.12
CA GLY A 166 -19.43 57.96 64.58
C GLY A 166 -19.53 59.42 65.07
N GLY A 167 -18.72 59.85 66.05
CA GLY A 167 -18.80 61.21 66.59
C GLY A 167 -17.72 61.59 67.60
N THR A 168 -17.93 62.73 68.28
CA THR A 168 -17.01 63.33 69.27
C THR A 168 -17.65 63.66 70.62
N ASP A 169 -18.96 63.44 70.75
CA ASP A 169 -19.76 63.62 71.97
C ASP A 169 -19.68 62.38 72.88
N ASP A 170 -20.43 62.37 73.98
CA ASP A 170 -20.45 61.23 74.91
C ASP A 170 -21.39 60.09 74.46
N ASP A 171 -22.30 60.33 73.50
CA ASP A 171 -23.16 59.29 72.92
C ASP A 171 -22.37 58.41 71.91
N ALA A 172 -21.38 58.99 71.22
CA ALA A 172 -20.45 58.30 70.33
C ALA A 172 -19.41 57.40 71.06
N ILE A 173 -19.42 57.27 72.39
CA ILE A 173 -18.43 56.48 73.14
C ILE A 173 -18.65 54.99 72.90
N ALA A 174 -17.70 54.36 72.19
CA ALA A 174 -17.68 52.93 71.93
C ALA A 174 -17.11 52.15 73.13
N VAL A 175 -15.95 52.58 73.64
CA VAL A 175 -15.28 51.96 74.80
C VAL A 175 -14.57 53.04 75.62
N LEU A 176 -14.67 52.94 76.95
CA LEU A 176 -13.91 53.75 77.89
C LEU A 176 -13.31 52.82 78.95
N ALA A 177 -12.00 52.62 78.92
CA ALA A 177 -11.29 51.76 79.86
C ALA A 177 -10.72 52.55 81.04
N GLY A 178 -11.12 52.16 82.25
CA GLY A 178 -10.69 52.79 83.50
C GLY A 178 -9.20 52.58 83.80
N GLY A 179 -8.63 53.53 84.54
CA GLY A 179 -7.26 53.43 85.05
C GLY A 179 -7.16 52.57 86.33
N GLY A 180 -5.98 52.02 86.58
CA GLY A 180 -5.66 51.28 87.81
C GLY A 180 -5.10 52.14 88.93
N GLY A 181 -5.47 51.86 90.17
CA GLY A 181 -5.07 52.60 91.38
C GLY A 181 -3.56 52.60 91.65
N GLY A 182 -3.02 53.71 92.14
CA GLY A 182 -1.62 53.77 92.59
C GLY A 182 -1.41 52.99 93.89
N SER A 183 -0.29 52.27 94.04
CA SER A 183 0.05 51.68 95.34
C SER A 183 0.37 52.76 96.37
N GLY A 184 0.16 52.45 97.65
CA GLY A 184 0.79 53.19 98.73
C GLY A 184 2.32 53.14 98.65
N GLY A 185 2.96 54.07 99.34
CA GLY A 185 4.39 53.98 99.65
C GLY A 185 4.66 52.98 100.79
N GLY A 186 5.92 52.61 100.96
CA GLY A 186 6.40 51.88 102.15
C GLY A 186 7.11 50.56 101.84
N HIS A 187 7.02 49.62 102.78
CA HIS A 187 7.49 48.24 102.70
C HIS A 187 6.35 47.29 103.08
N SER A 188 5.67 46.68 102.09
CA SER A 188 4.61 45.70 102.34
C SER A 188 5.09 44.29 102.04
N VAL A 189 4.88 43.37 102.99
CA VAL A 189 5.06 41.90 102.80
C VAL A 189 3.72 41.15 102.86
N THR A 190 2.61 41.90 102.84
CA THR A 190 1.22 41.46 102.92
C THR A 190 0.43 42.06 101.75
N THR A 191 -0.90 41.97 101.75
CA THR A 191 -1.78 42.54 100.71
C THR A 191 -2.09 44.03 100.90
N ASP A 192 -1.42 44.70 101.84
CA ASP A 192 -1.78 46.04 102.30
C ASP A 192 -1.11 47.13 101.45
N GLY A 193 -1.83 48.24 101.23
CA GLY A 193 -1.42 49.36 100.38
C GLY A 193 -1.47 49.12 98.85
N PHE A 194 -2.19 48.11 98.37
CA PHE A 194 -2.30 47.78 96.95
C PHE A 194 -3.34 48.70 96.26
N GLY A 195 -3.04 49.13 95.04
CA GLY A 195 -4.00 49.88 94.23
C GLY A 195 -5.16 48.99 93.74
N GLY A 196 -6.37 49.55 93.65
CA GLY A 196 -7.55 48.87 93.12
C GLY A 196 -7.52 48.73 91.60
N ASP A 197 -7.93 47.58 91.08
CA ASP A 197 -8.06 47.36 89.63
C ASP A 197 -9.24 48.17 89.05
N ALA A 198 -9.12 48.55 87.79
CA ALA A 198 -10.21 49.17 87.04
C ALA A 198 -11.39 48.20 86.81
N GLY A 199 -12.58 48.75 86.57
CA GLY A 199 -13.80 47.98 86.35
C GLY A 199 -13.79 47.20 85.03
N LEU A 200 -14.30 45.97 85.06
CA LEU A 200 -14.28 45.02 83.94
C LEU A 200 -15.72 44.74 83.45
N PRO A 201 -16.19 45.32 82.33
CA PRO A 201 -17.51 45.04 81.77
C PRO A 201 -17.53 43.71 81.00
N ALA A 202 -18.62 42.96 81.15
CA ALA A 202 -18.80 41.62 80.60
C ALA A 202 -19.96 41.52 79.60
N ALA A 203 -20.64 42.63 79.30
CA ALA A 203 -21.74 42.70 78.34
C ALA A 203 -21.82 44.08 77.66
N PRO A 204 -22.38 44.18 76.45
CA PRO A 204 -22.69 45.47 75.80
C PRO A 204 -23.51 46.40 76.68
N GLY A 205 -23.23 47.70 76.61
CA GLY A 205 -23.92 48.75 77.39
C GLY A 205 -23.57 48.78 78.88
N GLN A 206 -22.69 47.90 79.36
CA GLN A 206 -22.36 47.83 80.78
C GLN A 206 -21.38 48.92 81.21
N VAL A 207 -21.72 49.61 82.30
CA VAL A 207 -20.76 50.34 83.13
C VAL A 207 -20.32 49.44 84.29
N ALA A 208 -19.03 49.13 84.38
CA ALA A 208 -18.47 48.29 85.44
C ALA A 208 -17.69 49.16 86.44
N PRO A 209 -18.05 49.17 87.75
CA PRO A 209 -17.35 49.99 88.74
C PRO A 209 -15.92 49.48 88.97
N GLY A 210 -15.01 50.40 89.33
CA GLY A 210 -13.65 50.05 89.72
C GLY A 210 -13.58 49.45 91.13
N ALA A 211 -12.52 48.72 91.41
CA ALA A 211 -12.27 48.15 92.74
C ALA A 211 -11.69 49.21 93.70
N ASP A 212 -11.97 49.02 94.98
CA ASP A 212 -11.30 49.75 96.06
C ASP A 212 -9.79 49.42 96.08
N GLY A 213 -8.95 50.39 96.40
CA GLY A 213 -7.61 50.12 96.90
C GLY A 213 -7.67 49.44 98.26
N THR A 214 -6.67 48.65 98.60
CA THR A 214 -6.63 48.00 99.92
C THR A 214 -6.17 48.99 100.99
N ASP A 215 -6.59 48.73 102.23
CA ASP A 215 -6.17 49.50 103.40
C ASP A 215 -4.65 49.45 103.59
N GLY A 216 -4.11 50.49 104.22
CA GLY A 216 -2.74 50.58 104.69
C GLY A 216 -2.60 50.08 106.14
N PHE A 217 -1.37 49.74 106.51
CA PHE A 217 -1.05 49.18 107.82
C PHE A 217 0.28 49.73 108.35
N GLU A 218 0.32 50.02 109.65
CA GLU A 218 1.48 50.63 110.31
C GLU A 218 1.66 50.19 111.78
N GLY A 219 1.08 49.05 112.17
CA GLY A 219 1.05 48.58 113.56
C GLY A 219 0.02 49.28 114.45
N GLY A 220 -0.64 50.33 113.95
CA GLY A 220 -1.79 51.01 114.55
C GLY A 220 -3.15 50.55 113.98
N PRO A 221 -4.22 51.36 114.14
CA PRO A 221 -5.49 51.12 113.45
C PRO A 221 -5.29 51.21 111.91
N THR A 222 -6.01 50.40 111.14
CA THR A 222 -5.90 50.38 109.68
C THR A 222 -6.35 51.70 109.05
N VAL A 223 -5.66 52.09 107.98
CA VAL A 223 -5.90 53.37 107.29
C VAL A 223 -6.54 53.09 105.94
N GLY A 224 -7.64 53.78 105.62
CA GLY A 224 -8.52 53.35 104.55
C GLY A 224 -7.87 53.38 103.17
N GLY A 225 -8.10 52.34 102.37
CA GLY A 225 -7.90 52.38 100.93
C GLY A 225 -8.90 53.32 100.26
N GLY A 226 -8.47 53.94 99.16
CA GLY A 226 -9.32 54.82 98.35
C GLY A 226 -10.39 54.02 97.61
N LYS A 227 -11.62 54.51 97.59
CA LYS A 227 -12.74 53.80 96.97
C LYS A 227 -12.70 53.83 95.46
N GLY A 228 -13.13 52.74 94.84
CA GLY A 228 -13.21 52.58 93.40
C GLY A 228 -14.25 53.51 92.76
N GLY A 229 -14.14 53.70 91.44
CA GLY A 229 -15.05 54.54 90.68
C GLY A 229 -16.43 53.89 90.59
N GLY A 230 -17.47 54.57 91.06
CA GLY A 230 -18.86 54.15 90.87
C GLY A 230 -19.33 54.36 89.44
N THR A 231 -20.42 53.70 89.05
CA THR A 231 -20.96 53.77 87.67
C THR A 231 -21.47 55.15 87.26
N THR A 232 -21.76 56.04 88.22
CA THR A 232 -22.26 57.41 87.97
C THR A 232 -21.61 58.47 88.88
N ALA A 233 -20.69 58.09 89.78
CA ALA A 233 -20.11 58.96 90.79
C ALA A 233 -18.65 58.58 91.10
N PRO A 234 -17.76 59.56 91.39
CA PRO A 234 -16.41 59.28 91.87
C PRO A 234 -16.37 58.48 93.18
N GLY A 235 -15.28 57.75 93.38
CA GLY A 235 -14.96 57.09 94.64
C GLY A 235 -14.55 58.07 95.74
N ALA A 236 -14.98 57.77 96.97
CA ALA A 236 -14.55 58.49 98.16
C ALA A 236 -13.06 58.23 98.49
N GLY A 237 -12.41 59.21 99.12
CA GLY A 237 -11.06 59.04 99.64
C GLY A 237 -11.01 58.11 100.85
N GLY A 238 -9.86 57.46 101.05
CA GLY A 238 -9.58 56.55 102.14
C GLY A 238 -9.56 57.26 103.49
N THR A 239 -10.27 56.69 104.46
CA THR A 239 -10.52 57.31 105.76
C THR A 239 -9.34 57.15 106.72
N HIS A 240 -8.96 58.23 107.40
CA HIS A 240 -7.98 58.23 108.48
C HIS A 240 -8.54 58.96 109.72
N PRO A 241 -8.26 58.53 110.97
CA PRO A 241 -8.76 59.20 112.19
C PRO A 241 -8.40 60.69 112.27
N THR A 242 -7.18 61.05 111.87
CA THR A 242 -6.74 62.44 111.64
C THR A 242 -7.15 62.87 110.24
N ALA A 243 -8.14 63.76 110.11
CA ALA A 243 -8.75 64.11 108.82
C ALA A 243 -7.79 64.74 107.78
N SER A 244 -6.68 65.34 108.20
CA SER A 244 -5.64 65.87 107.29
C SER A 244 -4.78 64.79 106.62
N LEU A 245 -4.91 63.53 107.06
CA LEU A 245 -4.24 62.36 106.50
C LEU A 245 -5.24 61.40 105.81
N ALA A 246 -6.49 61.84 105.60
CA ALA A 246 -7.44 61.13 104.76
C ALA A 246 -7.18 61.45 103.28
N GLY A 247 -7.38 60.46 102.39
CA GLY A 247 -7.19 60.66 100.96
C GLY A 247 -8.25 61.59 100.37
N LEU A 248 -7.95 62.24 99.24
CA LEU A 248 -8.95 63.04 98.54
C LEU A 248 -9.92 62.13 97.76
N PRO A 249 -11.23 62.44 97.70
CA PRO A 249 -12.15 61.80 96.76
C PRO A 249 -11.81 62.20 95.31
N GLY A 250 -12.25 61.40 94.35
CA GLY A 250 -12.19 61.79 92.94
C GLY A 250 -13.19 62.90 92.59
N VAL A 251 -12.98 63.54 91.43
CA VAL A 251 -13.82 64.64 90.93
C VAL A 251 -14.08 64.42 89.44
N GLY A 252 -15.35 64.26 89.06
CA GLY A 252 -15.73 63.95 87.67
C GLY A 252 -14.97 62.73 87.15
N ARG A 253 -14.35 62.83 85.97
CA ARG A 253 -13.55 61.72 85.39
C ARG A 253 -12.19 61.51 86.08
N THR A 254 -11.72 62.40 86.97
CA THR A 254 -10.34 62.38 87.51
C THR A 254 -10.23 61.83 88.93
N GLY A 255 -9.16 61.07 89.22
CA GLY A 255 -8.85 60.53 90.54
C GLY A 255 -8.35 61.55 91.56
N GLY A 256 -8.70 61.33 92.81
CA GLY A 256 -8.21 62.07 93.97
C GLY A 256 -6.77 61.70 94.30
N ALA A 257 -6.06 62.64 94.93
CA ALA A 257 -4.71 62.39 95.41
C ALA A 257 -4.71 61.56 96.70
N GLY A 258 -3.68 60.71 96.85
CA GLY A 258 -3.41 60.01 98.12
C GLY A 258 -2.96 61.01 99.20
N ALA A 259 -3.25 60.69 100.46
CA ALA A 259 -2.91 61.57 101.57
C ALA A 259 -1.38 61.74 101.73
N PRO A 260 -0.89 62.96 102.01
CA PRO A 260 0.49 63.20 102.40
C PRO A 260 0.73 62.81 103.86
N ASP A 261 1.99 62.50 104.20
CA ASP A 261 2.44 62.25 105.58
C ASP A 261 3.54 63.26 105.97
N PRO A 262 3.26 64.19 106.89
CA PRO A 262 4.25 65.10 107.46
C PRO A 262 4.83 64.64 108.82
N ASN A 263 4.28 63.58 109.43
CA ASN A 263 4.32 63.34 110.87
C ASN A 263 4.72 61.90 111.28
N TYR A 264 5.10 61.03 110.33
CA TYR A 264 5.41 59.61 110.55
C TYR A 264 4.16 58.73 110.83
N ASP A 265 3.03 59.06 110.17
CA ASP A 265 1.75 58.30 110.19
C ASP A 265 1.32 57.89 108.76
N ALA A 266 0.78 56.69 108.57
CA ALA A 266 0.29 56.21 107.27
C ALA A 266 -0.99 56.92 106.78
N GLY A 267 -0.97 57.45 105.57
CA GLY A 267 -2.10 58.15 104.96
C GLY A 267 -3.18 57.24 104.34
N GLY A 268 -4.39 57.79 104.19
CA GLY A 268 -5.49 57.16 103.43
C GLY A 268 -5.37 57.35 101.91
N GLY A 269 -5.72 56.32 101.15
CA GLY A 269 -5.58 56.29 99.69
C GLY A 269 -6.55 57.23 98.95
N GLY A 270 -6.15 57.75 97.78
CA GLY A 270 -6.99 58.60 96.95
C GLY A 270 -8.16 57.82 96.33
N GLY A 271 -9.36 58.39 96.40
CA GLY A 271 -10.53 57.83 95.74
C GLY A 271 -10.42 57.98 94.21
N ALA A 272 -10.96 57.02 93.46
CA ALA A 272 -11.00 57.13 92.01
C ALA A 272 -11.94 58.25 91.54
N GLY A 273 -11.73 58.77 90.34
CA GLY A 273 -12.78 59.47 89.60
C GLY A 273 -13.84 58.47 89.16
N VAL A 274 -14.76 58.90 88.29
CA VAL A 274 -15.61 57.93 87.60
C VAL A 274 -14.76 56.95 86.77
N PHE A 275 -13.68 57.40 86.12
CA PHE A 275 -12.86 56.55 85.23
C PHE A 275 -11.32 56.63 85.43
N GLY A 276 -10.77 57.79 85.83
CA GLY A 276 -9.35 57.91 86.20
C GLY A 276 -9.10 57.44 87.63
N ALA A 277 -7.99 56.75 87.88
CA ALA A 277 -7.74 56.09 89.16
C ALA A 277 -7.19 57.04 90.23
N GLY A 278 -7.41 56.72 91.50
CA GLY A 278 -6.82 57.44 92.64
C GLY A 278 -5.33 57.14 92.83
N GLY A 279 -4.61 58.10 93.42
CA GLY A 279 -3.22 57.90 93.85
C GLY A 279 -3.14 57.22 95.22
N GLY A 280 -2.10 56.42 95.46
CA GLY A 280 -1.85 55.81 96.77
C GLY A 280 -1.22 56.81 97.75
N ALA A 281 -1.36 56.56 99.05
CA ALA A 281 -0.87 57.43 100.11
C ALA A 281 0.60 57.19 100.48
N SER A 282 1.18 58.12 101.22
CA SER A 282 2.51 57.99 101.83
C SER A 282 2.47 57.39 103.25
N THR A 283 3.65 57.05 103.75
CA THR A 283 4.01 56.66 105.12
C THR A 283 5.48 57.07 105.31
N THR A 284 5.93 57.37 106.52
CA THR A 284 7.35 57.67 106.79
C THR A 284 7.80 56.88 108.02
N ILE A 285 8.60 55.82 107.86
CA ILE A 285 9.19 55.08 108.98
C ILE A 285 10.66 54.76 108.73
N LYS A 286 11.48 54.93 109.76
CA LYS A 286 12.87 54.51 109.78
C LYS A 286 12.94 53.02 110.16
N ASN A 287 13.45 52.19 109.23
CA ASN A 287 13.53 50.71 109.29
C ASN A 287 14.32 50.09 110.47
N GLN A 288 14.67 50.86 111.51
CA GLN A 288 15.48 50.42 112.65
C GLN A 288 14.75 50.55 113.99
N ASP A 289 13.64 51.30 114.06
CA ASP A 289 13.15 51.84 115.33
C ASP A 289 11.92 51.13 115.94
N ASN A 290 11.19 50.28 115.19
CA ASN A 290 9.92 49.66 115.67
C ASN A 290 9.75 48.15 115.41
N GLY A 291 10.58 47.52 114.58
CA GLY A 291 10.54 46.07 114.32
C GLY A 291 9.34 45.55 113.52
N LEU A 292 8.59 46.43 112.83
CA LEU A 292 7.49 46.03 111.94
C LEU A 292 8.01 45.53 110.58
N THR A 293 7.35 44.52 110.00
CA THR A 293 7.70 43.97 108.66
C THR A 293 6.77 44.43 107.53
N THR A 294 5.56 44.89 107.85
CA THR A 294 4.68 45.64 106.92
C THR A 294 4.50 47.05 107.46
N VAL A 295 4.74 48.02 106.59
CA VAL A 295 4.50 49.46 106.76
C VAL A 295 4.04 49.97 105.39
N ALA A 296 2.77 50.36 105.24
CA ALA A 296 2.22 50.77 103.94
C ALA A 296 1.10 51.81 104.08
N GLY A 297 1.14 52.86 103.25
CA GLY A 297 0.01 53.79 103.09
C GLY A 297 -1.15 53.15 102.31
N GLY A 298 -2.37 53.66 102.47
CA GLY A 298 -3.55 53.15 101.77
C GLY A 298 -3.44 53.23 100.24
N GLY A 299 -3.85 52.19 99.54
CA GLY A 299 -3.85 52.14 98.08
C GLY A 299 -4.93 53.02 97.45
N GLY A 300 -4.68 53.57 96.26
CA GLY A 300 -5.68 54.34 95.51
C GLY A 300 -6.74 53.45 94.86
N GLY A 301 -7.96 53.95 94.69
CA GLY A 301 -9.05 53.22 94.03
C GLY A 301 -8.87 53.13 92.51
N GLY A 302 -9.35 52.05 91.90
CA GLY A 302 -9.42 51.88 90.44
C GLY A 302 -10.63 52.61 89.83
N GLY A 303 -10.53 53.05 88.58
CA GLY A 303 -11.64 53.70 87.87
C GLY A 303 -12.68 52.71 87.33
N SER A 304 -13.93 53.16 87.11
CA SER A 304 -14.91 52.38 86.36
C SER A 304 -14.57 52.33 84.86
N SER A 305 -15.27 51.49 84.11
CA SER A 305 -15.16 51.38 82.65
C SER A 305 -16.53 51.24 81.98
N VAL A 306 -16.60 51.55 80.68
CA VAL A 306 -17.82 51.52 79.84
C VAL A 306 -17.55 50.80 78.53
N VAL A 307 -18.55 50.06 78.03
CA VAL A 307 -18.66 49.62 76.65
C VAL A 307 -20.07 49.93 76.12
N ALA A 308 -20.20 50.37 74.86
CA ALA A 308 -21.49 50.80 74.31
C ALA A 308 -22.49 49.64 74.14
N ALA A 309 -23.77 49.97 74.02
CA ALA A 309 -24.84 48.99 73.75
C ALA A 309 -24.80 48.46 72.29
N THR A 310 -24.09 49.13 71.39
CA THR A 310 -23.84 48.73 69.99
C THR A 310 -22.69 47.72 69.84
N ALA A 311 -22.03 47.32 70.93
CA ALA A 311 -20.99 46.31 70.90
C ALA A 311 -21.56 44.89 70.75
N ARG A 312 -20.77 44.00 70.13
CA ARG A 312 -20.84 42.54 70.32
C ARG A 312 -19.49 42.01 70.79
N ASP A 313 -19.44 40.71 71.12
CA ASP A 313 -18.21 39.97 71.48
C ASP A 313 -17.37 40.58 72.62
N VAL A 314 -18.04 41.25 73.57
CA VAL A 314 -17.40 41.97 74.67
C VAL A 314 -16.63 41.02 75.58
N THR A 315 -15.33 41.27 75.72
CA THR A 315 -14.45 40.64 76.71
C THR A 315 -13.66 41.71 77.45
N SER A 316 -13.32 41.47 78.72
CA SER A 316 -12.43 42.36 79.46
C SER A 316 -11.57 41.66 80.50
N THR A 317 -10.38 42.21 80.75
CA THR A 317 -9.36 41.66 81.66
C THR A 317 -8.58 42.77 82.38
N ALA A 318 -7.95 42.43 83.50
CA ALA A 318 -7.08 43.33 84.24
C ALA A 318 -5.67 43.39 83.59
N ALA A 319 -5.24 44.56 83.15
CA ALA A 319 -3.98 44.78 82.43
C ALA A 319 -2.96 45.65 83.18
N GLY A 320 -1.67 45.34 83.04
CA GLY A 320 -0.58 46.15 83.60
C GLY A 320 -0.36 46.04 85.12
N ARG A 321 -1.01 45.08 85.79
CA ARG A 321 -0.68 44.68 87.18
C ARG A 321 0.75 44.14 87.23
N GLN A 322 1.55 44.69 88.13
CA GLN A 322 2.97 44.37 88.37
C GLN A 322 3.26 44.49 89.87
N THR A 323 4.38 43.93 90.34
CA THR A 323 4.81 44.09 91.74
C THR A 323 6.17 44.79 91.86
N GLY A 324 6.59 45.10 93.09
CA GLY A 324 7.78 45.91 93.37
C GLY A 324 7.62 47.35 92.87
N THR A 325 8.68 48.15 92.86
CA THR A 325 8.61 49.58 92.49
C THR A 325 8.63 49.83 90.98
N GLY A 326 8.09 50.97 90.55
CA GLY A 326 8.19 51.47 89.18
C GLY A 326 6.92 52.12 88.65
N ASN A 327 7.01 52.69 87.45
CA ASN A 327 5.84 53.25 86.78
C ASN A 327 4.85 52.14 86.38
N GLY A 328 3.57 52.46 86.35
CA GLY A 328 2.54 51.63 85.74
C GLY A 328 2.72 51.52 84.23
N ALA A 329 2.13 50.48 83.65
CA ALA A 329 2.01 50.37 82.20
C ALA A 329 1.13 51.51 81.65
N ASN A 330 1.54 52.05 80.51
CA ASN A 330 0.67 52.89 79.68
C ASN A 330 -0.47 52.05 79.11
N GLY A 331 -1.61 52.69 78.86
CA GLY A 331 -2.68 52.15 78.04
C GLY A 331 -2.33 52.13 76.55
N SER A 332 -3.26 51.59 75.76
CA SER A 332 -3.21 51.53 74.29
C SER A 332 -4.62 51.51 73.72
N ILE A 333 -4.76 51.84 72.43
CA ILE A 333 -5.96 51.55 71.63
C ILE A 333 -5.51 50.81 70.37
N THR A 334 -6.11 49.67 70.08
CA THR A 334 -5.93 48.91 68.84
C THR A 334 -7.28 48.76 68.16
N LEU A 335 -7.34 49.06 66.87
CA LEU A 335 -8.49 48.86 66.00
C LEU A 335 -8.10 47.85 64.92
N ASP A 336 -8.58 46.62 65.05
CA ASP A 336 -8.44 45.58 64.05
C ASP A 336 -9.69 45.63 63.15
N TRP A 337 -9.50 46.06 61.91
CA TRP A 337 -10.59 46.23 60.95
C TRP A 337 -11.02 44.87 60.37
N VAL A 338 -12.33 44.66 60.26
CA VAL A 338 -12.93 43.43 59.74
C VAL A 338 -13.65 43.74 58.43
N GLU A 339 -13.14 43.16 57.36
CA GLU A 339 -13.63 43.35 56.00
C GLU A 339 -15.04 42.75 55.79
N CYS A 340 -15.74 43.25 54.78
CA CYS A 340 -17.09 42.83 54.44
C CYS A 340 -17.09 41.45 53.76
N ALA A 341 -17.67 40.46 54.43
CA ALA A 341 -17.87 39.10 53.93
C ALA A 341 -19.11 39.04 53.03
N TYR A 342 -18.96 39.59 51.82
CA TYR A 342 -19.85 39.34 50.69
C TYR A 342 -19.36 38.10 49.90
N ASP A 343 -20.27 37.44 49.20
CA ASP A 343 -20.14 36.03 48.76
C ASP A 343 -20.81 35.90 47.37
N LEU A 344 -20.05 35.74 46.28
CA LEU A 344 -20.50 36.02 44.90
C LEU A 344 -20.70 34.79 44.00
N ALA A 345 -21.70 33.98 44.32
CA ALA A 345 -22.15 32.84 43.51
C ALA A 345 -22.30 33.15 42.01
N VAL A 346 -21.51 32.48 41.16
CA VAL A 346 -21.55 32.60 39.69
C VAL A 346 -22.30 31.42 39.07
N THR A 347 -23.11 31.68 38.04
CA THR A 347 -23.61 30.63 37.13
C THR A 347 -23.37 31.01 35.67
N LYS A 348 -23.20 30.02 34.80
CA LYS A 348 -23.00 30.24 33.35
C LYS A 348 -23.75 29.19 32.53
N THR A 349 -24.42 29.64 31.47
CA THR A 349 -25.08 28.79 30.49
C THR A 349 -24.81 29.27 29.05
N ALA A 350 -24.91 28.34 28.12
CA ALA A 350 -24.92 28.59 26.69
C ALA A 350 -26.28 28.17 26.09
N VAL A 351 -26.73 28.88 25.07
CA VAL A 351 -27.82 28.47 24.18
C VAL A 351 -27.34 28.66 22.76
N VAL A 352 -27.36 27.59 21.96
CA VAL A 352 -26.80 27.55 20.62
C VAL A 352 -27.92 27.55 19.59
N ASP A 353 -27.90 28.53 18.67
CA ASP A 353 -28.88 28.59 17.58
C ASP A 353 -28.60 27.52 16.51
N GLY A 354 -29.65 26.85 16.04
CA GLY A 354 -29.54 25.74 15.08
C GLY A 354 -28.92 24.43 15.63
N ALA A 355 -28.72 24.29 16.94
CA ALA A 355 -28.17 23.07 17.53
C ALA A 355 -29.09 21.84 17.33
N PRO A 356 -28.54 20.61 17.22
CA PRO A 356 -29.31 19.38 17.18
C PRO A 356 -30.23 19.24 18.41
N ALA A 357 -31.50 18.87 18.19
CA ALA A 357 -32.51 18.85 19.26
C ALA A 357 -32.24 17.84 20.40
N ALA A 358 -31.34 16.87 20.18
CA ALA A 358 -30.86 15.92 21.18
C ALA A 358 -29.56 16.33 21.88
N SER A 359 -28.87 17.36 21.37
CA SER A 359 -27.51 17.77 21.76
C SER A 359 -27.37 19.30 21.67
N PRO A 360 -28.00 20.06 22.60
CA PRO A 360 -28.05 21.52 22.56
C PRO A 360 -26.70 22.20 22.87
N ASP A 361 -25.70 21.40 23.21
CA ASP A 361 -24.29 21.71 23.46
C ASP A 361 -23.41 21.59 22.20
N LEU A 362 -23.96 21.15 21.07
CA LEU A 362 -23.26 21.09 19.78
C LEU A 362 -23.59 22.30 18.89
N ALA A 363 -22.57 22.92 18.32
CA ALA A 363 -22.70 24.16 17.55
C ALA A 363 -22.20 24.01 16.10
N PRO A 364 -23.10 24.00 15.10
CA PRO A 364 -22.73 24.09 13.70
C PRO A 364 -21.84 25.30 13.41
N VAL A 365 -20.81 25.16 12.57
CA VAL A 365 -20.03 26.30 12.08
C VAL A 365 -20.96 27.32 11.42
N GLY A 366 -20.84 28.60 11.81
CA GLY A 366 -21.75 29.68 11.40
C GLY A 366 -22.97 29.88 12.31
N SER A 367 -23.17 29.05 13.33
CA SER A 367 -24.19 29.27 14.37
C SER A 367 -23.88 30.44 15.30
N THR A 368 -24.88 30.84 16.11
CA THR A 368 -24.73 31.85 17.16
C THR A 368 -24.87 31.22 18.54
N ILE A 369 -23.88 31.38 19.41
CA ILE A 369 -24.00 31.06 20.84
C ILE A 369 -24.48 32.30 21.59
N THR A 370 -25.53 32.16 22.39
CA THR A 370 -25.93 33.14 23.41
C THR A 370 -25.44 32.65 24.76
N TRP A 371 -24.48 33.36 25.34
CA TRP A 371 -23.97 33.10 26.68
C TRP A 371 -24.75 33.94 27.69
N THR A 372 -25.15 33.31 28.80
CA THR A 372 -25.72 34.01 29.98
C THR A 372 -24.86 33.70 31.18
N VAL A 373 -24.46 34.74 31.91
CA VAL A 373 -23.78 34.65 33.20
C VAL A 373 -24.64 35.33 34.26
N THR A 374 -24.76 34.73 35.43
CA THR A 374 -25.31 35.41 36.61
C THR A 374 -24.27 35.49 37.71
N VAL A 375 -24.25 36.60 38.45
CA VAL A 375 -23.48 36.79 39.69
C VAL A 375 -24.46 37.23 40.77
N ARG A 376 -24.62 36.44 41.84
CA ARG A 376 -25.51 36.76 42.97
C ARG A 376 -24.70 36.92 44.24
N ASN A 377 -24.89 38.02 44.96
CA ASN A 377 -24.39 38.11 46.34
C ASN A 377 -25.27 37.25 47.26
N ALA A 378 -24.78 36.08 47.63
CA ALA A 378 -25.40 35.14 48.57
C ALA A 378 -25.09 35.47 50.04
N GLY A 379 -24.13 36.38 50.28
CA GLY A 379 -23.46 36.55 51.56
C GLY A 379 -24.25 37.38 52.56
N PRO A 380 -23.88 37.32 53.86
CA PRO A 380 -24.56 38.05 54.92
C PRO A 380 -24.39 39.58 54.84
N GLN A 381 -23.52 40.09 53.97
CA GLN A 381 -23.18 41.52 53.87
C GLN A 381 -23.23 42.01 52.41
N ALA A 382 -23.67 43.26 52.24
CA ALA A 382 -23.62 43.95 50.96
C ALA A 382 -22.17 44.35 50.63
N MET A 383 -21.82 44.41 49.35
CA MET A 383 -20.57 45.02 48.90
C MET A 383 -20.58 46.51 49.29
N THR A 384 -19.45 47.02 49.80
CA THR A 384 -19.37 48.38 50.37
C THR A 384 -18.47 49.30 49.54
N ARG A 385 -18.06 50.44 50.11
CA ARG A 385 -17.23 51.43 49.42
C ARG A 385 -15.93 50.78 48.95
N GLY A 386 -15.65 50.91 47.66
CA GLY A 386 -14.46 50.36 47.01
C GLY A 386 -14.69 49.01 46.33
N ASP A 387 -15.53 48.16 46.93
CA ASP A 387 -15.87 46.82 46.44
C ASP A 387 -16.76 46.93 45.19
N VAL A 388 -16.35 46.41 44.02
CA VAL A 388 -17.15 46.45 42.76
C VAL A 388 -17.14 45.08 42.10
N VAL A 389 -18.18 44.67 41.37
CA VAL A 389 -18.17 43.33 40.74
C VAL A 389 -17.30 43.38 39.48
N VAL A 390 -16.21 42.63 39.42
CA VAL A 390 -15.41 42.43 38.19
C VAL A 390 -15.64 41.03 37.64
N LEU A 391 -16.64 40.89 36.77
CA LEU A 391 -16.89 39.64 36.04
C LEU A 391 -15.79 39.42 35.00
N ARG A 392 -14.96 38.40 35.20
CA ARG A 392 -13.91 37.96 34.29
C ARG A 392 -14.41 36.80 33.44
N ASP A 393 -14.19 36.86 32.13
CA ASP A 393 -14.73 35.91 31.16
C ASP A 393 -13.64 35.46 30.19
N THR A 394 -13.49 34.16 29.93
CA THR A 394 -12.42 33.65 29.06
C THR A 394 -12.68 33.84 27.57
N LEU A 395 -13.95 34.02 27.16
CA LEU A 395 -14.37 34.37 25.79
C LEU A 395 -13.64 33.53 24.71
N PRO A 396 -13.75 32.18 24.73
CA PRO A 396 -13.07 31.30 23.77
C PRO A 396 -13.58 31.56 22.35
N GLY A 397 -12.71 31.46 21.34
CA GLY A 397 -13.05 31.79 19.95
C GLY A 397 -13.06 33.30 19.69
N ALA A 398 -13.85 33.75 18.70
CA ALA A 398 -13.85 35.14 18.24
C ALA A 398 -15.19 35.86 18.46
N GLY A 399 -15.17 37.20 18.38
CA GLY A 399 -16.38 38.01 18.07
C GLY A 399 -17.45 38.16 19.15
N ALA A 400 -17.17 37.85 20.42
CA ALA A 400 -18.14 38.00 21.50
C ALA A 400 -18.66 39.45 21.62
N THR A 401 -19.98 39.63 21.62
CA THR A 401 -20.67 40.93 21.56
C THR A 401 -21.62 41.08 22.75
N PHE A 402 -21.39 42.09 23.60
CA PHE A 402 -22.19 42.35 24.80
C PHE A 402 -23.61 42.79 24.44
N ALA A 403 -24.63 42.09 24.97
CA ALA A 403 -26.03 42.35 24.66
C ALA A 403 -26.75 43.11 25.79
N SER A 404 -26.62 42.67 27.04
CA SER A 404 -27.16 43.42 28.19
C SER A 404 -26.52 43.04 29.53
N ALA A 405 -26.68 43.94 30.50
CA ALA A 405 -26.53 43.65 31.93
C ALA A 405 -27.79 44.16 32.64
N THR A 406 -28.37 43.35 33.53
CA THR A 406 -29.57 43.69 34.32
C THR A 406 -29.39 43.22 35.76
N VAL A 407 -30.05 43.86 36.73
CA VAL A 407 -29.94 43.53 38.15
C VAL A 407 -31.32 43.37 38.77
N THR A 408 -31.50 42.32 39.58
CA THR A 408 -32.78 41.97 40.22
C THR A 408 -32.57 41.41 41.63
N GLY A 409 -33.61 41.43 42.48
CA GLY A 409 -33.56 40.87 43.84
C GLY A 409 -32.94 41.78 44.90
N GLY A 410 -32.57 41.19 46.03
CA GLY A 410 -31.77 41.75 47.12
C GLY A 410 -32.19 43.04 47.81
N GLY A 411 -31.30 43.62 48.61
CA GLY A 411 -31.40 44.95 49.23
C GLY A 411 -30.46 45.17 50.44
N SER A 412 -30.41 46.40 50.96
CA SER A 412 -29.62 46.78 52.13
C SER A 412 -30.42 47.65 53.10
N GLU A 413 -30.23 47.42 54.41
CA GLU A 413 -30.77 48.27 55.49
C GLU A 413 -29.85 49.46 55.85
N GLN A 414 -28.69 49.58 55.18
CA GLN A 414 -27.67 50.59 55.49
C GLN A 414 -27.32 51.49 54.29
N LEU A 415 -27.57 51.05 53.06
CA LEU A 415 -27.08 51.69 51.82
C LEU A 415 -28.22 51.94 50.81
N GLU A 416 -28.17 53.08 50.12
CA GLU A 416 -29.13 53.42 49.06
C GLU A 416 -29.00 52.47 47.85
N ARG A 417 -30.11 51.92 47.31
CA ARG A 417 -30.01 50.89 46.25
C ARG A 417 -29.32 51.38 44.97
N GLY A 418 -29.75 52.51 44.40
CA GLY A 418 -29.25 53.04 43.13
C GLY A 418 -29.39 52.10 41.91
N PRO A 419 -28.97 52.54 40.71
CA PRO A 419 -28.80 51.67 39.55
C PRO A 419 -27.36 51.12 39.50
N VAL A 420 -27.20 49.83 39.20
CA VAL A 420 -25.90 49.25 38.82
C VAL A 420 -25.66 49.50 37.33
N VAL A 421 -24.44 49.92 37.00
CA VAL A 421 -23.98 50.23 35.64
C VAL A 421 -22.68 49.47 35.40
N CYS A 422 -22.55 48.86 34.22
CA CYS A 422 -21.33 48.19 33.79
C CYS A 422 -20.54 49.02 32.77
N ASP A 423 -19.24 48.77 32.64
CA ASP A 423 -18.32 49.51 31.75
C ASP A 423 -18.38 49.14 30.26
N ALA A 424 -19.39 48.35 29.83
CA ALA A 424 -19.68 48.02 28.44
C ALA A 424 -21.05 48.54 27.97
N THR A 425 -21.14 48.91 26.68
CA THR A 425 -22.38 49.34 26.02
C THR A 425 -22.95 48.24 25.11
N PRO A 426 -24.28 47.97 25.09
CA PRO A 426 -24.88 46.99 24.20
C PRO A 426 -24.47 47.16 22.72
N GLY A 427 -24.08 46.07 22.07
CA GLY A 427 -23.57 46.04 20.70
C GLY A 427 -22.06 46.31 20.57
N ALA A 428 -21.34 46.57 21.67
CA ALA A 428 -19.87 46.56 21.69
C ALA A 428 -19.31 45.15 21.89
N ALA A 429 -18.02 44.96 21.60
CA ALA A 429 -17.32 43.74 21.96
C ALA A 429 -17.36 43.50 23.49
N MET A 430 -17.60 42.26 23.91
CA MET A 430 -17.60 41.86 25.31
C MET A 430 -16.16 41.96 25.88
N PRO A 431 -15.92 42.72 26.97
CA PRO A 431 -14.59 42.77 27.58
C PRO A 431 -14.32 41.51 28.40
N ALA A 432 -13.06 41.05 28.42
CA ALA A 432 -12.62 39.91 29.25
C ALA A 432 -12.64 40.19 30.76
N ALA A 433 -12.90 41.44 31.16
CA ALA A 433 -13.27 41.85 32.51
C ALA A 433 -14.32 42.97 32.39
N LEU A 434 -15.54 42.71 32.87
CA LEU A 434 -16.67 43.63 32.90
C LEU A 434 -16.83 44.15 34.33
N THR A 435 -16.63 45.45 34.54
CA THR A 435 -16.75 46.09 35.86
C THR A 435 -18.17 46.63 36.04
N CYS A 436 -18.92 46.10 37.00
CA CYS A 436 -20.29 46.50 37.31
C CYS A 436 -20.39 47.11 38.73
N ALA A 437 -20.84 48.36 38.81
CA ALA A 437 -20.88 49.12 40.06
C ALA A 437 -22.02 50.14 40.11
N ARG A 438 -22.29 50.68 41.30
CA ARG A 438 -23.23 51.76 41.59
C ARG A 438 -22.63 52.74 42.60
N PRO A 439 -23.23 53.92 42.85
CA PRO A 439 -22.77 54.81 43.91
C PRO A 439 -22.82 54.14 45.31
N PHE A 440 -21.81 54.39 46.14
CA PHE A 440 -21.89 54.13 47.58
C PHE A 440 -22.52 55.36 48.26
N ALA A 441 -23.63 55.16 48.95
CA ALA A 441 -24.26 56.16 49.80
C ALA A 441 -24.92 55.45 51.00
N PRO A 442 -24.61 55.82 52.24
CA PRO A 442 -25.41 55.45 53.40
C PRO A 442 -26.84 55.98 53.26
N LEU A 443 -27.84 55.30 53.83
CA LEU A 443 -29.24 55.74 53.75
C LEU A 443 -29.42 57.20 54.22
N GLY A 444 -30.03 58.03 53.38
CA GLY A 444 -30.19 59.47 53.62
C GLY A 444 -28.90 60.30 53.61
N GLY A 445 -27.76 59.68 53.30
CA GLY A 445 -26.44 60.32 53.20
C GLY A 445 -26.14 60.86 51.80
N ALA A 446 -24.95 61.46 51.64
CA ALA A 446 -24.41 61.83 50.34
C ALA A 446 -23.71 60.63 49.68
N ALA A 447 -23.78 60.55 48.35
CA ALA A 447 -23.01 59.57 47.59
C ALA A 447 -21.53 59.99 47.51
N ASP A 448 -20.64 59.04 47.84
CA ASP A 448 -19.19 59.23 47.88
C ASP A 448 -18.53 57.84 47.76
N GLY A 449 -17.76 57.63 46.68
CA GLY A 449 -17.29 56.32 46.24
C GLY A 449 -18.33 55.49 45.47
N VAL A 450 -17.95 54.26 45.13
CA VAL A 450 -18.79 53.25 44.44
C VAL A 450 -18.84 51.95 45.24
N ARG A 451 -19.85 51.11 44.96
CA ARG A 451 -19.99 49.75 45.49
C ARG A 451 -20.64 48.79 44.48
N GLY A 452 -20.55 47.48 44.74
CA GLY A 452 -21.23 46.41 44.00
C GLY A 452 -22.62 46.04 44.54
N LEU A 453 -22.91 44.73 44.58
CA LEU A 453 -24.23 44.13 44.86
C LEU A 453 -24.63 44.12 46.33
N ASP A 454 -25.94 44.17 46.57
CA ASP A 454 -26.56 44.07 47.89
C ASP A 454 -26.80 42.57 48.21
N VAL A 455 -27.04 42.24 49.48
CA VAL A 455 -27.43 40.88 49.88
C VAL A 455 -28.64 40.42 49.06
N ASP A 456 -28.64 39.19 48.57
CA ASP A 456 -29.65 38.57 47.69
C ASP A 456 -29.83 39.22 46.31
N GLU A 457 -28.97 40.16 45.90
CA GLU A 457 -29.06 40.85 44.61
C GLU A 457 -28.28 40.08 43.53
N THR A 458 -28.91 39.90 42.36
CA THR A 458 -28.37 39.13 41.23
C THR A 458 -28.19 40.02 40.00
N LEU A 459 -26.94 40.10 39.52
CA LEU A 459 -26.55 40.63 38.22
C LEU A 459 -26.65 39.53 37.17
N THR A 460 -27.36 39.78 36.07
CA THR A 460 -27.43 38.91 34.88
C THR A 460 -26.82 39.62 33.70
N VAL A 461 -25.81 39.00 33.09
CA VAL A 461 -25.06 39.49 31.92
C VAL A 461 -25.32 38.54 30.75
N VAL A 462 -25.64 39.10 29.58
CA VAL A 462 -25.89 38.36 28.34
C VAL A 462 -25.01 38.90 27.23
N TYR A 463 -24.36 38.01 26.48
CA TYR A 463 -23.57 38.34 25.29
C TYR A 463 -23.68 37.22 24.25
N THR A 464 -23.54 37.56 22.97
CA THR A 464 -23.62 36.60 21.85
C THR A 464 -22.25 36.41 21.19
N GLN A 465 -22.10 35.30 20.46
CA GLN A 465 -20.87 34.93 19.79
C GLN A 465 -21.17 34.19 18.48
N GLN A 466 -20.38 34.46 17.44
CA GLN A 466 -20.43 33.70 16.17
C GLN A 466 -19.46 32.53 16.25
N VAL A 467 -19.88 31.35 15.78
CA VAL A 467 -19.04 30.16 15.75
C VAL A 467 -18.25 30.13 14.43
N THR A 468 -17.00 30.57 14.49
CA THR A 468 -16.08 30.63 13.34
C THR A 468 -14.91 29.64 13.44
N ASP A 469 -14.81 28.94 14.57
CA ASP A 469 -13.78 27.98 14.90
C ASP A 469 -13.99 26.65 14.14
N ALA A 470 -12.96 25.80 14.10
CA ALA A 470 -13.01 24.55 13.33
C ALA A 470 -13.90 23.48 14.01
N PRO A 471 -14.55 22.58 13.25
CA PRO A 471 -15.22 21.40 13.81
C PRO A 471 -14.29 20.60 14.73
N GLY A 472 -14.85 20.02 15.79
CA GLY A 472 -14.11 19.36 16.87
C GLY A 472 -13.51 20.32 17.91
N THR A 473 -13.66 21.64 17.78
CA THR A 473 -13.19 22.60 18.79
C THR A 473 -14.15 22.66 19.98
N GLU A 474 -13.64 22.43 21.20
CA GLU A 474 -14.38 22.69 22.44
C GLU A 474 -14.25 24.16 22.87
N LEU A 475 -15.33 24.94 22.72
CA LEU A 475 -15.46 26.31 23.21
C LEU A 475 -15.77 26.31 24.71
N THR A 476 -14.79 25.91 25.52
CA THR A 476 -14.89 25.95 27.00
C THR A 476 -14.79 27.39 27.50
N ASN A 477 -15.91 27.95 27.94
CA ASN A 477 -15.99 29.31 28.45
C ASN A 477 -16.15 29.32 29.98
N VAL A 478 -15.29 30.06 30.67
CA VAL A 478 -15.26 30.19 32.13
C VAL A 478 -15.60 31.65 32.50
N ALA A 479 -16.64 31.83 33.31
CA ALA A 479 -16.92 33.08 34.03
C ALA A 479 -16.38 32.97 35.46
N SER A 480 -15.80 34.04 35.99
CA SER A 480 -15.31 34.10 37.37
C SER A 480 -15.39 35.51 37.95
N VAL A 481 -15.49 35.61 39.26
CA VAL A 481 -15.41 36.86 40.03
C VAL A 481 -14.37 36.70 41.15
N VAL A 482 -14.20 37.70 42.00
CA VAL A 482 -13.43 37.60 43.24
C VAL A 482 -14.26 38.25 44.35
N ASP A 483 -14.14 37.77 45.58
CA ASP A 483 -14.90 38.31 46.71
C ASP A 483 -14.13 38.15 48.05
N ARG A 484 -14.86 38.04 49.17
CA ARG A 484 -14.32 37.67 50.49
C ARG A 484 -15.09 36.49 51.12
N GLY A 485 -15.81 35.72 50.32
CA GLY A 485 -16.74 34.67 50.73
C GLY A 485 -16.17 33.26 50.54
N ASP A 486 -17.06 32.32 50.24
CA ASP A 486 -16.68 31.03 49.68
C ASP A 486 -15.97 31.26 48.33
N GLN A 487 -15.02 30.38 48.00
CA GLN A 487 -14.27 30.43 46.74
C GLN A 487 -14.73 29.34 45.77
N ASP A 488 -15.56 28.39 46.22
CA ASP A 488 -15.97 27.23 45.43
C ASP A 488 -17.07 27.55 44.40
N ASP A 489 -17.85 28.62 44.56
CA ASP A 489 -18.89 29.06 43.60
C ASP A 489 -18.59 30.40 42.87
N ASN A 490 -17.44 31.03 43.16
CA ASN A 490 -16.90 32.20 42.46
C ASN A 490 -16.56 31.96 40.96
N THR A 491 -16.77 30.75 40.42
CA THR A 491 -16.42 30.37 39.04
C THR A 491 -17.43 29.40 38.44
N ALA A 492 -17.90 29.68 37.22
CA ALA A 492 -18.79 28.81 36.46
C ALA A 492 -18.28 28.58 35.03
N THR A 493 -18.25 27.30 34.62
CA THR A 493 -17.82 26.87 33.29
C THR A 493 -18.99 26.34 32.49
N SER A 494 -19.03 26.68 31.19
CA SER A 494 -19.95 26.08 30.22
C SER A 494 -19.18 25.85 28.91
N THR A 495 -19.30 24.65 28.35
CA THR A 495 -18.60 24.22 27.13
C THR A 495 -19.63 23.96 26.03
N VAL A 496 -19.25 24.32 24.81
CA VAL A 496 -19.99 24.04 23.57
C VAL A 496 -19.01 23.44 22.57
N THR A 497 -19.37 22.35 21.90
CA THR A 497 -18.48 21.67 20.94
C THR A 497 -18.88 22.03 19.51
N VAL A 498 -17.93 22.55 18.73
CA VAL A 498 -18.19 22.95 17.35
C VAL A 498 -18.32 21.69 16.46
N ILE A 499 -19.39 21.63 15.67
CA ILE A 499 -19.62 20.61 14.67
C ILE A 499 -19.66 21.25 13.27
N GLY A 500 -19.28 20.50 12.25
CA GLY A 500 -19.39 20.92 10.85
C GLY A 500 -19.74 19.73 9.97
N PRO A 501 -20.34 19.96 8.80
CA PRO A 501 -20.88 18.89 7.98
C PRO A 501 -19.79 17.91 7.53
N PRO A 502 -20.16 16.65 7.22
CA PRO A 502 -19.26 15.75 6.53
C PRO A 502 -18.82 16.34 5.19
N VAL A 503 -17.73 15.80 4.66
CA VAL A 503 -17.22 16.06 3.32
C VAL A 503 -17.39 14.76 2.55
N ALA A 504 -18.33 14.76 1.62
CA ALA A 504 -18.47 13.70 0.64
C ALA A 504 -17.54 13.96 -0.56
N THR A 505 -16.97 12.93 -1.15
CA THR A 505 -16.03 13.01 -2.28
C THR A 505 -16.54 12.17 -3.44
N ASP A 506 -16.40 12.66 -4.68
CA ASP A 506 -16.85 11.91 -5.85
C ASP A 506 -16.11 10.57 -5.99
N ASP A 507 -16.87 9.53 -6.32
CA ASP A 507 -16.45 8.14 -6.41
C ASP A 507 -16.32 7.68 -7.87
N GLU A 508 -15.35 6.81 -8.13
CA GLU A 508 -15.12 6.25 -9.47
C GLU A 508 -14.66 4.79 -9.38
N ASP A 509 -15.34 3.92 -10.13
CA ASP A 509 -14.92 2.55 -10.43
C ASP A 509 -14.78 2.40 -11.96
N ARG A 510 -13.72 1.75 -12.44
CA ARG A 510 -13.33 1.74 -13.86
C ARG A 510 -12.78 0.41 -14.33
N GLY A 511 -12.98 0.12 -15.61
CA GLY A 511 -12.47 -1.09 -16.25
C GLY A 511 -13.29 -2.33 -15.87
N ASN A 512 -14.57 -2.13 -15.56
CA ASN A 512 -15.49 -3.20 -15.24
C ASN A 512 -15.87 -3.99 -16.49
N ARG A 513 -16.23 -5.27 -16.34
CA ARG A 513 -16.67 -6.09 -17.47
C ARG A 513 -18.14 -5.81 -17.79
N ILE A 514 -18.45 -5.56 -19.05
CA ILE A 514 -19.82 -5.30 -19.52
C ILE A 514 -20.79 -6.41 -19.04
N GLY A 515 -21.89 -5.98 -18.44
CA GLY A 515 -22.93 -6.87 -17.90
C GLY A 515 -22.72 -7.36 -16.46
N ASP A 516 -21.53 -7.23 -15.87
CA ASP A 516 -21.31 -7.56 -14.46
C ASP A 516 -21.82 -6.42 -13.53
N PRO A 517 -22.45 -6.73 -12.38
CA PRO A 517 -22.82 -5.73 -11.38
C PRO A 517 -21.60 -5.15 -10.65
N VAL A 518 -21.53 -3.82 -10.52
CA VAL A 518 -20.40 -3.09 -9.93
C VAL A 518 -20.80 -2.54 -8.56
N THR A 519 -19.99 -2.76 -7.52
CA THR A 519 -20.27 -2.31 -6.14
C THR A 519 -19.19 -1.36 -5.63
N VAL A 520 -19.55 -0.09 -5.47
CA VAL A 520 -18.65 1.01 -5.09
C VAL A 520 -18.82 1.34 -3.60
N PRO A 521 -17.77 1.24 -2.77
CA PRO A 521 -17.84 1.50 -1.33
C PRO A 521 -17.69 3.01 -1.02
N VAL A 522 -18.69 3.81 -1.39
CA VAL A 522 -18.67 5.29 -1.39
C VAL A 522 -18.35 5.98 -0.06
N LEU A 523 -18.33 5.26 1.06
CA LEU A 523 -17.90 5.81 2.36
C LEU A 523 -16.40 5.64 2.65
N GLY A 524 -15.61 5.17 1.67
CA GLY A 524 -14.18 4.87 1.82
C GLY A 524 -13.22 6.05 1.61
N ASN A 525 -13.66 7.07 0.88
CA ASN A 525 -13.00 8.35 0.59
C ASN A 525 -13.59 9.51 1.43
N ASP A 526 -14.86 9.40 1.82
CA ASP A 526 -15.61 10.34 2.65
C ASP A 526 -15.02 10.57 4.05
N SER A 527 -15.39 11.71 4.65
CA SER A 527 -15.00 12.02 6.03
C SER A 527 -16.02 12.86 6.79
N ALA A 528 -16.21 12.58 8.08
CA ALA A 528 -16.94 13.44 9.00
C ALA A 528 -15.94 14.11 9.98
N PRO A 529 -15.87 15.45 10.05
CA PRO A 529 -14.93 16.13 10.94
C PRO A 529 -15.45 16.25 12.38
N SER A 530 -16.71 15.86 12.62
CA SER A 530 -17.35 15.85 13.94
C SER A 530 -18.47 14.80 13.98
N GLY A 531 -18.16 13.61 14.51
CA GLY A 531 -19.04 12.43 14.48
C GLY A 531 -18.54 11.39 13.49
N ASP A 532 -19.14 10.20 13.51
CA ASP A 532 -18.93 9.17 12.48
C ASP A 532 -19.93 9.38 11.33
N LEU A 533 -19.65 8.84 10.14
CA LEU A 533 -20.65 8.72 9.07
C LEU A 533 -21.64 7.59 9.42
N ASP A 534 -22.93 7.77 9.13
CA ASP A 534 -23.95 6.73 9.33
C ASP A 534 -24.24 5.99 8.01
N PRO A 535 -23.83 4.71 7.84
CA PRO A 535 -24.11 3.95 6.62
C PRO A 535 -25.61 3.73 6.35
N ALA A 536 -26.45 3.74 7.39
CA ALA A 536 -27.89 3.59 7.24
C ALA A 536 -28.58 4.88 6.76
N SER A 537 -27.85 6.00 6.71
CA SER A 537 -28.31 7.28 6.17
C SER A 537 -28.06 7.46 4.67
N VAL A 538 -27.26 6.58 4.06
CA VAL A 538 -26.90 6.68 2.64
C VAL A 538 -28.14 6.46 1.78
N VAL A 539 -28.40 7.43 0.90
CA VAL A 539 -29.51 7.38 -0.07
C VAL A 539 -29.07 7.93 -1.41
N LEU A 540 -29.67 7.39 -2.48
CA LEU A 540 -29.59 7.98 -3.81
C LEU A 540 -30.30 9.34 -3.79
N TRP A 541 -29.75 10.31 -4.52
CA TRP A 541 -30.05 11.72 -4.34
C TRP A 541 -30.27 12.46 -5.66
N ASP A 542 -31.26 13.34 -5.67
CA ASP A 542 -31.54 14.26 -6.76
C ASP A 542 -30.93 15.63 -6.41
N ALA A 543 -29.76 15.92 -7.00
CA ALA A 543 -29.02 17.16 -6.75
C ALA A 543 -29.75 18.42 -7.24
N ASP A 544 -30.47 18.33 -8.36
CA ASP A 544 -31.23 19.44 -8.95
C ASP A 544 -32.47 19.82 -8.11
N ARG A 545 -33.17 18.80 -7.57
CA ARG A 545 -34.42 18.99 -6.82
C ARG A 545 -34.22 19.02 -5.32
N GLY A 546 -33.05 18.60 -4.81
CA GLY A 546 -32.73 18.55 -3.39
C GLY A 546 -33.56 17.53 -2.62
N VAL A 547 -33.84 16.36 -3.21
CA VAL A 547 -34.67 15.30 -2.62
C VAL A 547 -33.99 13.94 -2.68
N SER A 548 -34.33 13.06 -1.74
CA SER A 548 -33.90 11.66 -1.78
C SER A 548 -34.74 10.86 -2.77
N LEU A 549 -34.08 9.98 -3.51
CA LEU A 549 -34.68 8.99 -4.40
C LEU A 549 -34.89 7.64 -3.69
N GLY A 550 -34.38 7.47 -2.46
CA GLY A 550 -34.45 6.26 -1.66
C GLY A 550 -33.16 5.43 -1.74
N THR A 551 -33.28 4.12 -1.53
CA THR A 551 -32.17 3.14 -1.57
C THR A 551 -32.14 2.32 -2.87
N GLU A 552 -32.96 2.67 -3.85
CA GLU A 552 -33.09 2.00 -5.15
C GLU A 552 -33.47 3.04 -6.21
N LEU A 553 -32.79 3.02 -7.37
CA LEU A 553 -33.09 3.87 -8.53
C LEU A 553 -32.92 3.06 -9.82
N VAL A 554 -34.04 2.81 -10.50
CA VAL A 554 -34.05 2.23 -11.85
C VAL A 554 -33.84 3.36 -12.87
N VAL A 555 -32.80 3.25 -13.69
CA VAL A 555 -32.52 4.15 -14.82
C VAL A 555 -32.96 3.43 -16.11
N PRO A 556 -34.05 3.84 -16.77
CA PRO A 556 -34.69 3.02 -17.80
C PRO A 556 -33.81 2.80 -19.05
N GLY A 557 -33.51 1.55 -19.37
CA GLY A 557 -32.63 1.18 -20.49
C GLY A 557 -31.15 1.12 -20.13
N GLU A 558 -30.78 1.39 -18.87
CA GLU A 558 -29.42 1.26 -18.36
C GLU A 558 -29.30 0.16 -17.29
N GLY A 559 -30.10 0.25 -16.23
CA GLY A 559 -30.02 -0.68 -15.10
C GLY A 559 -30.62 -0.15 -13.81
N THR A 560 -30.21 -0.73 -12.67
CA THR A 560 -30.68 -0.36 -11.34
C THR A 560 -29.52 -0.11 -10.38
N TRP A 561 -29.51 1.08 -9.77
CA TRP A 561 -28.67 1.42 -8.63
C TRP A 561 -29.36 1.03 -7.32
N THR A 562 -28.62 0.45 -6.37
CA THR A 562 -29.11 0.07 -5.04
C THR A 562 -28.11 0.47 -3.95
N VAL A 563 -28.57 0.62 -2.71
CA VAL A 563 -27.72 0.96 -1.54
C VAL A 563 -27.81 -0.15 -0.48
N ASP A 564 -26.67 -0.68 -0.05
CA ASP A 564 -26.59 -1.50 1.18
C ASP A 564 -26.54 -0.59 2.41
N THR A 565 -27.66 -0.46 3.12
CA THR A 565 -27.78 0.34 4.34
C THR A 565 -26.99 -0.20 5.55
N THR A 566 -26.27 -1.31 5.39
CA THR A 566 -25.33 -1.85 6.40
C THR A 566 -23.91 -1.30 6.22
N THR A 567 -23.48 -1.08 4.97
CA THR A 567 -22.10 -0.69 4.62
C THR A 567 -22.01 0.68 3.96
N GLY A 568 -23.13 1.22 3.46
CA GLY A 568 -23.21 2.45 2.69
C GLY A 568 -22.86 2.28 1.22
N ALA A 569 -22.42 1.10 0.78
CA ALA A 569 -21.98 0.87 -0.59
C ALA A 569 -23.15 0.96 -1.59
N LEU A 570 -22.87 1.52 -2.77
CA LEU A 570 -23.79 1.57 -3.91
C LEU A 570 -23.46 0.43 -4.88
N THR A 571 -24.47 -0.30 -5.34
CA THR A 571 -24.32 -1.32 -6.40
C THR A 571 -25.14 -0.95 -7.63
N PHE A 572 -24.48 -0.80 -8.78
CA PHE A 572 -25.15 -0.76 -10.08
C PHE A 572 -25.29 -2.19 -10.63
N THR A 573 -26.50 -2.52 -11.09
CA THR A 573 -26.81 -3.77 -11.80
C THR A 573 -27.33 -3.40 -13.19
N PRO A 574 -26.59 -3.69 -14.28
CA PRO A 574 -27.01 -3.34 -15.64
C PRO A 574 -28.26 -4.09 -16.09
N GLU A 575 -29.04 -3.48 -16.98
CA GLU A 575 -30.11 -4.15 -17.72
C GLU A 575 -29.50 -5.05 -18.82
N ALA A 576 -30.15 -6.18 -19.12
CA ALA A 576 -29.60 -7.16 -20.05
C ALA A 576 -29.52 -6.60 -21.48
N GLY A 577 -28.30 -6.42 -22.00
CA GLY A 577 -28.04 -5.76 -23.29
C GLY A 577 -27.62 -4.30 -23.17
N PHE A 578 -27.33 -3.80 -21.97
CA PHE A 578 -26.61 -2.54 -21.77
C PHE A 578 -25.10 -2.74 -21.98
N LEU A 579 -24.48 -1.92 -22.84
CA LEU A 579 -23.13 -2.12 -23.38
C LEU A 579 -22.19 -0.89 -23.23
N VAL A 580 -22.59 0.11 -22.44
CA VAL A 580 -21.87 1.40 -22.26
C VAL A 580 -21.84 1.79 -20.78
N ASP A 581 -21.19 2.92 -20.47
CA ASP A 581 -21.18 3.50 -19.12
C ASP A 581 -22.59 3.93 -18.64
N PRO A 582 -22.99 3.58 -17.41
CA PRO A 582 -24.24 4.07 -16.81
C PRO A 582 -24.18 5.57 -16.51
N THR A 583 -25.34 6.23 -16.57
CA THR A 583 -25.51 7.62 -16.13
C THR A 583 -25.04 7.76 -14.67
N PRO A 584 -24.05 8.64 -14.37
CA PRO A 584 -23.58 8.87 -13.01
C PRO A 584 -24.70 9.34 -12.08
N VAL A 585 -24.74 8.81 -10.85
CA VAL A 585 -25.78 9.13 -9.87
C VAL A 585 -25.19 9.82 -8.64
N ALA A 586 -25.93 10.76 -8.06
CA ALA A 586 -25.54 11.37 -6.79
C ALA A 586 -26.07 10.53 -5.61
N TYR A 587 -25.30 10.51 -4.52
CA TYR A 587 -25.75 10.02 -3.22
C TYR A 587 -25.72 11.14 -2.16
N ARG A 588 -26.32 10.86 -1.01
CA ARG A 588 -26.29 11.71 0.18
C ARG A 588 -26.05 10.86 1.41
N VAL A 589 -25.17 11.31 2.30
CA VAL A 589 -24.87 10.69 3.61
C VAL A 589 -25.04 11.73 4.73
N SER A 590 -25.35 11.27 5.95
CA SER A 590 -25.29 12.05 7.18
C SER A 590 -24.24 11.56 8.17
N ASP A 591 -23.69 12.47 8.97
CA ASP A 591 -22.99 12.11 10.19
C ASP A 591 -23.95 11.72 11.32
N THR A 592 -23.41 11.19 12.43
CA THR A 592 -24.16 10.86 13.66
C THR A 592 -24.84 12.06 14.33
N HIS A 593 -24.62 13.28 13.86
CA HIS A 593 -25.26 14.51 14.34
C HIS A 593 -26.34 15.05 13.39
N GLY A 594 -26.57 14.37 12.26
CA GLY A 594 -27.59 14.71 11.26
C GLY A 594 -27.16 15.76 10.24
N GLN A 595 -25.89 16.17 10.21
CA GLN A 595 -25.34 17.06 9.17
C GLN A 595 -25.00 16.23 7.93
N THR A 596 -25.20 16.76 6.72
CA THR A 596 -25.20 15.93 5.50
C THR A 596 -24.43 16.51 4.33
N ALA A 597 -23.81 15.62 3.55
CA ALA A 597 -23.08 15.93 2.32
C ALA A 597 -23.57 15.06 1.15
N THR A 598 -23.16 15.43 -0.06
CA THR A 598 -23.55 14.78 -1.32
C THR A 598 -22.35 14.74 -2.28
N ALA A 599 -22.16 13.62 -2.96
CA ALA A 599 -21.19 13.43 -4.03
C ALA A 599 -21.77 12.54 -5.14
N VAL A 600 -21.05 12.39 -6.24
CA VAL A 600 -21.43 11.60 -7.42
C VAL A 600 -20.62 10.31 -7.48
N VAL A 601 -21.25 9.19 -7.82
CA VAL A 601 -20.55 7.95 -8.21
C VAL A 601 -20.60 7.77 -9.72
N VAL A 602 -19.44 7.45 -10.30
CA VAL A 602 -19.24 7.08 -11.70
C VAL A 602 -18.80 5.61 -11.75
N VAL A 603 -19.35 4.85 -12.68
CA VAL A 603 -18.88 3.50 -13.02
C VAL A 603 -18.56 3.50 -14.51
N THR A 604 -17.41 2.95 -14.90
CA THR A 604 -17.10 2.72 -16.32
C THR A 604 -16.86 1.24 -16.63
N TYR A 605 -17.36 0.83 -17.79
CA TYR A 605 -17.19 -0.50 -18.36
C TYR A 605 -16.18 -0.45 -19.51
N LEU A 606 -15.34 -1.49 -19.64
CA LEU A 606 -14.44 -1.64 -20.77
C LEU A 606 -15.06 -2.61 -21.79
N PRO A 607 -15.00 -2.32 -23.11
CA PRO A 607 -15.27 -3.33 -24.13
C PRO A 607 -14.28 -4.51 -24.05
N GLU A 608 -14.62 -5.62 -24.70
CA GLU A 608 -13.80 -6.83 -24.77
C GLU A 608 -13.73 -7.30 -26.22
N ALA A 609 -12.55 -7.23 -26.83
CA ALA A 609 -12.28 -7.75 -28.16
C ALA A 609 -11.71 -9.17 -28.10
N ALA A 610 -12.07 -10.02 -29.08
CA ALA A 610 -11.73 -11.44 -29.10
C ALA A 610 -10.97 -11.85 -30.36
N ASP A 611 -10.02 -12.80 -30.23
CA ASP A 611 -9.22 -13.27 -31.38
C ASP A 611 -10.08 -13.99 -32.43
N ASP A 612 -9.86 -13.61 -33.68
CA ASP A 612 -10.57 -14.08 -34.87
C ASP A 612 -9.81 -15.15 -35.63
N SER A 613 -10.55 -16.11 -36.19
CA SER A 613 -9.98 -17.12 -37.09
C SER A 613 -10.94 -17.49 -38.23
N SER A 614 -10.38 -17.59 -39.44
CA SER A 614 -11.09 -18.00 -40.65
C SER A 614 -10.20 -18.95 -41.46
N LEU A 615 -10.40 -20.25 -41.24
CA LEU A 615 -9.53 -21.34 -41.72
C LEU A 615 -10.23 -22.17 -42.81
N GLY A 616 -9.50 -23.08 -43.46
CA GLY A 616 -10.05 -24.00 -44.45
C GLY A 616 -10.33 -23.39 -45.82
N HIS A 617 -9.64 -22.30 -46.18
CA HIS A 617 -9.79 -21.64 -47.49
C HIS A 617 -8.94 -22.29 -48.58
N ALA A 618 -9.25 -22.03 -49.86
CA ALA A 618 -8.41 -22.52 -50.95
C ALA A 618 -7.20 -21.59 -51.16
N ILE A 619 -5.99 -22.15 -51.32
CA ILE A 619 -4.77 -21.38 -51.56
C ILE A 619 -4.99 -20.32 -52.65
N GLY A 620 -4.63 -19.08 -52.35
CA GLY A 620 -4.78 -17.93 -53.25
C GLY A 620 -6.17 -17.25 -53.25
N SER A 621 -7.15 -17.71 -52.45
CA SER A 621 -8.45 -17.02 -52.35
C SER A 621 -8.40 -15.80 -51.42
N THR A 622 -9.11 -14.73 -51.79
CA THR A 622 -9.41 -13.60 -50.89
C THR A 622 -10.36 -14.04 -49.76
N VAL A 623 -10.04 -13.67 -48.52
CA VAL A 623 -10.79 -14.04 -47.31
C VAL A 623 -11.26 -12.78 -46.57
N THR A 624 -12.51 -12.75 -46.14
CA THR A 624 -13.08 -11.65 -45.32
C THR A 624 -13.58 -12.21 -43.99
N VAL A 625 -13.41 -11.44 -42.91
CA VAL A 625 -13.76 -11.78 -41.53
C VAL A 625 -14.53 -10.61 -40.91
N ASP A 626 -15.67 -10.90 -40.30
CA ASP A 626 -16.44 -9.94 -39.49
C ASP A 626 -15.91 -10.00 -38.05
N VAL A 627 -14.90 -9.17 -37.77
CA VAL A 627 -14.13 -9.14 -36.52
C VAL A 627 -14.90 -8.56 -35.33
N LEU A 628 -16.15 -8.14 -35.52
CA LEU A 628 -16.97 -7.55 -34.45
C LEU A 628 -18.14 -8.48 -34.03
N ALA A 629 -18.20 -9.69 -34.59
CA ALA A 629 -19.30 -10.64 -34.36
C ALA A 629 -19.15 -11.47 -33.07
N ASN A 630 -17.94 -11.53 -32.51
CA ASN A 630 -17.50 -12.20 -31.28
C ASN A 630 -17.22 -11.21 -30.14
N ASP A 631 -16.91 -9.95 -30.48
CA ASP A 631 -16.64 -8.85 -29.54
C ASP A 631 -17.83 -8.46 -28.64
N THR A 632 -17.54 -7.76 -27.54
CA THR A 632 -18.54 -7.25 -26.60
C THR A 632 -18.32 -5.77 -26.28
N GLY A 633 -19.25 -4.91 -26.73
CA GLY A 633 -19.29 -3.47 -26.46
C GLY A 633 -20.16 -2.72 -27.45
N ASP A 634 -20.40 -1.43 -27.21
CA ASP A 634 -21.00 -0.50 -28.21
C ASP A 634 -19.90 0.01 -29.16
N LEU A 635 -19.31 -0.92 -29.91
CA LEU A 635 -18.13 -0.71 -30.75
C LEU A 635 -18.47 0.04 -32.04
N ASP A 636 -17.74 1.11 -32.35
CA ASP A 636 -17.87 1.82 -33.62
C ASP A 636 -17.14 1.06 -34.73
N ALA A 637 -17.89 0.40 -35.61
CA ALA A 637 -17.34 -0.28 -36.79
C ALA A 637 -16.51 0.64 -37.70
N ALA A 638 -16.79 1.96 -37.72
CA ALA A 638 -15.99 2.92 -38.48
C ALA A 638 -14.64 3.23 -37.81
N SER A 639 -14.43 2.82 -36.55
CA SER A 639 -13.18 3.00 -35.82
C SER A 639 -12.12 1.93 -36.13
N VAL A 640 -12.50 0.72 -36.59
CA VAL A 640 -11.60 -0.44 -36.77
C VAL A 640 -10.36 -0.11 -37.62
N ARG A 641 -9.15 -0.37 -37.10
CA ARG A 641 -7.87 -0.19 -37.82
C ARG A 641 -6.96 -1.39 -37.63
N LEU A 642 -6.18 -1.71 -38.65
CA LEU A 642 -5.03 -2.63 -38.55
C LEU A 642 -3.85 -1.89 -37.91
N VAL A 643 -3.09 -2.59 -37.06
CA VAL A 643 -1.92 -2.06 -36.36
C VAL A 643 -0.66 -2.23 -37.22
N ASP A 644 -0.03 -1.12 -37.60
CA ASP A 644 1.26 -1.10 -38.30
C ASP A 644 2.31 -0.39 -37.42
N GLY A 645 2.82 -1.12 -36.42
CA GLY A 645 3.72 -0.58 -35.41
C GLY A 645 3.05 0.51 -34.56
N GLU A 646 3.47 1.77 -34.74
CA GLU A 646 2.84 2.94 -34.10
C GLU A 646 1.72 3.56 -34.96
N GLU A 647 1.58 3.19 -36.23
CA GLU A 647 0.48 3.66 -37.10
C GLU A 647 -0.76 2.76 -36.98
N ARG A 648 -1.92 3.31 -37.36
CA ARG A 648 -3.22 2.62 -37.39
C ARG A 648 -3.87 2.85 -38.75
N VAL A 649 -4.01 1.80 -39.55
CA VAL A 649 -4.28 1.88 -40.99
C VAL A 649 -5.51 1.07 -41.39
N THR A 650 -6.23 1.50 -42.44
CA THR A 650 -7.30 0.69 -43.06
C THR A 650 -6.79 -0.20 -44.21
N ARG A 651 -5.48 -0.18 -44.48
CA ARG A 651 -4.80 -1.07 -45.43
C ARG A 651 -3.36 -1.30 -45.00
N LEU A 652 -2.99 -2.55 -44.77
CA LEU A 652 -1.64 -3.01 -44.47
C LEU A 652 -1.17 -3.94 -45.62
N VAL A 653 0.06 -3.78 -46.09
CA VAL A 653 0.65 -4.64 -47.13
C VAL A 653 1.82 -5.38 -46.51
N VAL A 654 1.73 -6.70 -46.45
CA VAL A 654 2.77 -7.58 -45.90
C VAL A 654 3.59 -8.12 -47.08
N PRO A 655 4.85 -7.65 -47.29
CA PRO A 655 5.54 -7.85 -48.57
C PRO A 655 5.88 -9.32 -48.85
N GLY A 656 5.37 -9.87 -49.95
CA GLY A 656 5.52 -11.28 -50.30
C GLY A 656 4.42 -12.20 -49.75
N GLU A 657 3.44 -11.65 -49.04
CA GLU A 657 2.25 -12.38 -48.57
C GLU A 657 0.97 -11.84 -49.22
N GLY A 658 0.69 -10.54 -49.05
CA GLY A 658 -0.59 -9.97 -49.48
C GLY A 658 -0.92 -8.58 -48.94
N THR A 659 -2.18 -8.19 -49.11
CA THR A 659 -2.79 -6.99 -48.51
C THR A 659 -3.89 -7.39 -47.53
N TRP A 660 -3.81 -6.86 -46.32
CA TRP A 660 -4.94 -6.77 -45.40
C TRP A 660 -5.65 -5.40 -45.54
N SER A 661 -6.97 -5.35 -45.47
CA SER A 661 -7.73 -4.09 -45.53
C SER A 661 -9.05 -4.16 -44.76
N VAL A 662 -9.47 -3.03 -44.19
CA VAL A 662 -10.71 -2.87 -43.41
C VAL A 662 -11.77 -2.14 -44.25
N ASP A 663 -13.03 -2.60 -44.26
CA ASP A 663 -14.13 -1.76 -44.74
C ASP A 663 -14.50 -0.72 -43.67
N PRO A 664 -14.42 0.60 -43.94
CA PRO A 664 -14.66 1.65 -42.96
C PRO A 664 -16.14 1.87 -42.61
N THR A 665 -17.03 0.98 -43.03
CA THR A 665 -18.49 1.01 -42.80
C THR A 665 -18.98 -0.19 -42.00
N THR A 666 -18.41 -1.38 -42.24
CA THR A 666 -18.78 -2.63 -41.53
C THR A 666 -17.75 -3.07 -40.51
N GLY A 667 -16.50 -2.59 -40.58
CA GLY A 667 -15.39 -3.06 -39.74
C GLY A 667 -14.75 -4.36 -40.25
N GLU A 668 -15.33 -5.03 -41.24
CA GLU A 668 -14.85 -6.30 -41.78
C GLU A 668 -13.39 -6.21 -42.28
N VAL A 669 -12.58 -7.17 -41.86
CA VAL A 669 -11.17 -7.29 -42.23
C VAL A 669 -11.02 -8.30 -43.37
N THR A 670 -10.37 -7.90 -44.47
CA THR A 670 -10.17 -8.72 -45.67
C THR A 670 -8.69 -8.91 -45.97
N PHE A 671 -8.24 -10.16 -46.13
CA PHE A 671 -6.94 -10.52 -46.68
C PHE A 671 -7.04 -10.86 -48.17
N THR A 672 -6.13 -10.30 -48.97
CA THR A 672 -5.94 -10.62 -50.39
C THR A 672 -4.49 -11.03 -50.62
N PRO A 673 -4.20 -12.31 -50.97
CA PRO A 673 -2.84 -12.77 -51.20
C PRO A 673 -2.19 -12.14 -52.44
N GLU A 674 -0.86 -12.13 -52.48
CA GLU A 674 -0.07 -11.86 -53.69
C GLU A 674 -0.08 -13.08 -54.64
N ASP A 675 0.06 -12.84 -55.95
CA ASP A 675 0.11 -13.90 -56.98
C ASP A 675 1.27 -14.87 -56.70
N GLY A 676 0.96 -16.12 -56.34
CA GLY A 676 1.96 -17.14 -56.01
C GLY A 676 2.33 -17.22 -54.53
N PHE A 677 1.55 -16.61 -53.63
CA PHE A 677 1.57 -16.94 -52.20
C PHE A 677 0.84 -18.27 -51.97
N LEU A 678 1.47 -19.21 -51.25
CA LEU A 678 1.09 -20.63 -51.17
C LEU A 678 1.07 -21.18 -49.72
N VAL A 679 1.02 -20.31 -48.71
CA VAL A 679 1.07 -20.65 -47.28
C VAL A 679 0.14 -19.73 -46.49
N ASP A 680 -0.01 -19.96 -45.19
CA ASP A 680 -0.81 -19.07 -44.33
C ASP A 680 -0.18 -17.67 -44.14
N PRO A 681 -0.97 -16.59 -44.19
CA PRO A 681 -0.50 -15.22 -43.98
C PRO A 681 -0.17 -14.96 -42.51
N THR A 682 0.80 -14.08 -42.25
CA THR A 682 1.12 -13.61 -40.91
C THR A 682 -0.14 -12.97 -40.28
N PRO A 683 -0.63 -13.46 -39.11
CA PRO A 683 -1.78 -12.89 -38.44
C PRO A 683 -1.58 -11.41 -38.07
N VAL A 684 -2.63 -10.62 -38.19
CA VAL A 684 -2.59 -9.15 -37.97
C VAL A 684 -3.43 -8.75 -36.77
N THR A 685 -2.95 -7.76 -36.00
CA THR A 685 -3.73 -7.14 -34.94
C THR A 685 -4.62 -6.04 -35.51
N TYR A 686 -5.88 -5.99 -35.07
CA TYR A 686 -6.73 -4.82 -35.22
C TYR A 686 -6.96 -4.12 -33.88
N GLU A 687 -7.28 -2.83 -33.94
CA GLU A 687 -7.79 -2.02 -32.83
C GLU A 687 -9.19 -1.51 -33.19
N VAL A 688 -10.09 -1.49 -32.21
CA VAL A 688 -11.46 -0.95 -32.31
C VAL A 688 -11.79 -0.14 -31.06
N THR A 689 -12.56 0.94 -31.23
CA THR A 689 -12.95 1.89 -30.19
C THR A 689 -14.47 1.85 -30.00
N ASP A 690 -14.94 1.99 -28.76
CA ASP A 690 -16.37 2.09 -28.44
C ASP A 690 -16.92 3.53 -28.56
N SER A 691 -18.21 3.71 -28.22
CA SER A 691 -18.86 5.02 -28.21
C SER A 691 -18.47 5.92 -27.02
N THR A 692 -17.77 5.40 -26.00
CA THR A 692 -17.24 6.19 -24.87
C THR A 692 -15.84 6.76 -25.16
N GLY A 693 -15.04 6.03 -25.95
CA GLY A 693 -13.69 6.38 -26.38
C GLY A 693 -12.60 5.37 -25.97
N ASP A 694 -12.95 4.27 -25.30
CA ASP A 694 -12.01 3.22 -24.91
C ASP A 694 -11.70 2.29 -26.09
N THR A 695 -10.42 1.92 -26.24
CA THR A 695 -9.91 1.17 -27.39
C THR A 695 -9.33 -0.17 -26.96
N VAL A 696 -9.75 -1.23 -27.64
CA VAL A 696 -9.33 -2.63 -27.45
C VAL A 696 -8.74 -3.21 -28.73
N ALA A 697 -8.05 -4.35 -28.62
CA ALA A 697 -7.33 -4.97 -29.72
C ALA A 697 -7.35 -6.50 -29.65
N ALA A 698 -7.47 -7.16 -30.80
CA ALA A 698 -7.38 -8.60 -30.96
C ALA A 698 -6.70 -8.95 -32.30
N THR A 699 -6.45 -10.24 -32.56
CA THR A 699 -5.75 -10.72 -33.76
C THR A 699 -6.67 -11.44 -34.75
N VAL A 700 -6.41 -11.28 -36.04
CA VAL A 700 -7.11 -11.99 -37.13
C VAL A 700 -6.16 -13.02 -37.75
N THR A 701 -6.56 -14.29 -37.69
CA THR A 701 -5.87 -15.41 -38.34
C THR A 701 -6.66 -15.89 -39.57
N VAL A 702 -5.98 -16.09 -40.69
CA VAL A 702 -6.54 -16.71 -41.90
C VAL A 702 -5.72 -17.95 -42.23
N GLY A 703 -6.37 -19.03 -42.67
CA GLY A 703 -5.71 -20.29 -43.01
C GLY A 703 -6.21 -20.94 -44.30
N TYR A 704 -5.29 -21.56 -45.05
CA TYR A 704 -5.48 -22.17 -46.36
C TYR A 704 -5.17 -23.68 -46.33
N VAL A 705 -6.07 -24.48 -46.91
CA VAL A 705 -5.89 -25.94 -46.99
C VAL A 705 -4.69 -26.29 -47.91
N PRO A 706 -3.72 -27.08 -47.43
CA PRO A 706 -2.56 -27.51 -48.20
C PRO A 706 -2.91 -28.56 -49.26
N ASP A 707 -2.15 -28.59 -50.36
CA ASP A 707 -2.36 -29.51 -51.48
C ASP A 707 -1.11 -30.35 -51.71
N ALA A 708 -1.29 -31.69 -51.70
CA ALA A 708 -0.21 -32.67 -51.77
C ALA A 708 -0.27 -33.52 -53.04
N THR A 709 0.89 -33.83 -53.61
CA THR A 709 1.05 -34.40 -54.96
C THR A 709 1.71 -35.78 -54.92
N ASP A 710 1.25 -36.72 -55.77
CA ASP A 710 1.80 -38.08 -55.81
C ASP A 710 3.30 -38.10 -56.20
N ASP A 711 4.09 -38.92 -55.51
CA ASP A 711 5.54 -39.04 -55.63
C ASP A 711 6.00 -40.32 -56.36
N ALA A 712 7.17 -40.24 -56.99
CA ALA A 712 7.84 -41.42 -57.57
C ALA A 712 9.37 -41.32 -57.55
N ASP A 713 10.03 -42.42 -57.22
CA ASP A 713 11.45 -42.68 -57.48
C ASP A 713 11.58 -44.02 -58.23
N LEU A 714 12.27 -44.04 -59.37
CA LEU A 714 12.13 -45.07 -60.41
C LEU A 714 13.48 -45.61 -60.88
N ASP A 715 13.46 -46.84 -61.43
CA ASP A 715 14.63 -47.53 -62.01
C ASP A 715 15.79 -47.78 -61.02
N ASN A 716 15.47 -48.03 -59.74
CA ASN A 716 16.45 -48.24 -58.68
C ASN A 716 17.20 -49.59 -58.78
N PRO A 717 18.43 -49.73 -58.25
CA PRO A 717 19.15 -51.00 -58.23
C PRO A 717 18.50 -52.04 -57.29
N LEU A 718 18.38 -53.29 -57.73
CA LEU A 718 17.71 -54.36 -56.96
C LEU A 718 18.24 -54.47 -55.52
N GLY A 719 17.32 -54.50 -54.56
CA GLY A 719 17.64 -54.70 -53.13
C GLY A 719 18.21 -53.48 -52.40
N THR A 720 18.35 -52.30 -53.02
CA THR A 720 18.77 -51.08 -52.30
C THR A 720 17.59 -50.41 -51.60
N ALA A 721 17.85 -49.75 -50.46
CA ALA A 721 16.87 -48.83 -49.87
C ALA A 721 16.78 -47.52 -50.69
N VAL A 722 15.58 -46.96 -50.81
CA VAL A 722 15.24 -45.79 -51.64
C VAL A 722 14.54 -44.76 -50.77
N THR A 723 14.93 -43.48 -50.84
CA THR A 723 14.42 -42.39 -49.99
C THR A 723 13.88 -41.24 -50.84
N VAL A 724 12.60 -40.92 -50.65
CA VAL A 724 11.83 -39.92 -51.41
C VAL A 724 11.49 -38.72 -50.52
N ASP A 725 11.66 -37.51 -51.05
CA ASP A 725 11.33 -36.25 -50.38
C ASP A 725 9.88 -35.84 -50.70
N VAL A 726 8.93 -36.47 -50.01
CA VAL A 726 7.47 -36.40 -50.23
C VAL A 726 6.81 -35.05 -49.89
N LEU A 727 7.61 -33.99 -49.76
CA LEU A 727 7.16 -32.62 -49.51
C LEU A 727 7.79 -31.61 -50.48
N GLY A 728 8.68 -32.06 -51.38
CA GLY A 728 9.41 -31.19 -52.32
C GLY A 728 8.58 -30.67 -53.51
N ASN A 729 7.36 -31.19 -53.66
CA ASN A 729 6.35 -30.96 -54.69
C ASN A 729 5.02 -30.40 -54.14
N ASP A 730 4.83 -30.46 -52.83
CA ASP A 730 3.59 -30.06 -52.13
C ASP A 730 3.48 -28.52 -51.94
N THR A 731 2.29 -28.05 -51.55
CA THR A 731 2.02 -26.63 -51.27
C THR A 731 1.24 -26.45 -49.96
N GLY A 732 1.48 -25.32 -49.27
CA GLY A 732 1.11 -25.08 -47.87
C GLY A 732 2.32 -25.08 -46.93
N ASP A 733 2.16 -24.54 -45.71
CA ASP A 733 3.18 -24.54 -44.64
C ASP A 733 3.21 -25.86 -43.85
N LEU A 734 3.38 -26.96 -44.59
CA LEU A 734 3.40 -28.33 -44.08
C LEU A 734 4.50 -28.57 -43.04
N ASP A 735 4.14 -29.11 -41.87
CA ASP A 735 5.10 -29.51 -40.84
C ASP A 735 5.67 -30.91 -41.16
N PRO A 736 6.98 -31.03 -41.52
CA PRO A 736 7.59 -32.31 -41.87
C PRO A 736 7.60 -33.33 -40.72
N THR A 737 7.45 -32.88 -39.48
CA THR A 737 7.35 -33.77 -38.31
C THR A 737 5.98 -34.44 -38.20
N THR A 738 4.96 -33.95 -38.93
CA THR A 738 3.61 -34.52 -38.96
C THR A 738 3.45 -35.69 -39.93
N VAL A 739 4.32 -35.85 -40.93
CA VAL A 739 4.18 -36.87 -42.00
C VAL A 739 3.97 -38.29 -41.44
N ARG A 740 2.90 -38.97 -41.85
CA ARG A 740 2.61 -40.38 -41.50
C ARG A 740 2.23 -41.19 -42.73
N LEU A 741 2.65 -42.45 -42.78
CA LEU A 741 2.15 -43.45 -43.71
C LEU A 741 0.77 -43.95 -43.28
N VAL A 742 -0.07 -44.30 -44.25
CA VAL A 742 -1.46 -44.75 -44.02
C VAL A 742 -1.55 -46.28 -44.05
N ASP A 743 -1.90 -46.86 -42.90
CA ASP A 743 -2.10 -48.29 -42.64
C ASP A 743 -3.60 -48.55 -42.37
N GLY A 744 -4.40 -48.55 -43.44
CA GLY A 744 -5.87 -48.57 -43.34
C GLY A 744 -6.40 -47.31 -42.64
N ASP A 745 -7.12 -47.47 -41.53
CA ASP A 745 -7.59 -46.36 -40.68
C ASP A 745 -6.50 -45.79 -39.75
N ARG A 746 -5.25 -46.28 -39.84
CA ARG A 746 -4.15 -45.92 -38.93
C ARG A 746 -3.13 -45.05 -39.64
N GLN A 747 -2.50 -44.16 -38.88
CA GLN A 747 -1.34 -43.38 -39.30
C GLN A 747 -0.09 -43.87 -38.55
N VAL A 748 1.00 -44.15 -39.25
CA VAL A 748 2.23 -44.75 -38.71
C VAL A 748 3.49 -44.12 -39.30
N THR A 749 4.60 -44.10 -38.56
CA THR A 749 5.93 -43.70 -39.07
C THR A 749 6.75 -44.88 -39.60
N THR A 750 6.18 -46.09 -39.58
CA THR A 750 6.80 -47.31 -40.09
C THR A 750 5.70 -48.29 -40.50
N LEU A 751 5.77 -48.79 -41.74
CA LEU A 751 4.81 -49.72 -42.32
C LEU A 751 5.55 -50.89 -42.99
N GLU A 752 5.46 -52.06 -42.38
CA GLU A 752 5.96 -53.32 -42.95
C GLU A 752 4.92 -53.86 -43.95
N VAL A 753 5.34 -54.07 -45.20
CA VAL A 753 4.53 -54.71 -46.24
C VAL A 753 4.98 -56.18 -46.35
N PRO A 754 4.16 -57.16 -45.89
CA PRO A 754 4.62 -58.52 -45.68
C PRO A 754 5.21 -59.18 -46.94
N GLY A 755 6.46 -59.62 -46.84
CA GLY A 755 7.18 -60.29 -47.94
C GLY A 755 7.80 -59.35 -48.98
N GLN A 756 7.71 -58.02 -48.78
CA GLN A 756 8.32 -57.01 -49.66
C GLN A 756 9.39 -56.22 -48.93
N GLY A 757 9.06 -55.62 -47.78
CA GLY A 757 9.99 -54.77 -47.03
C GLY A 757 9.28 -53.79 -46.11
N THR A 758 9.99 -52.75 -45.69
CA THR A 758 9.50 -51.77 -44.71
C THR A 758 9.64 -50.35 -45.23
N TRP A 759 8.54 -49.60 -45.22
CA TRP A 759 8.52 -48.17 -45.40
C TRP A 759 8.70 -47.45 -44.05
N THR A 760 9.50 -46.38 -44.00
CA THR A 760 9.74 -45.57 -42.81
C THR A 760 9.68 -44.07 -43.13
N VAL A 761 9.33 -43.24 -42.16
CA VAL A 761 9.36 -41.77 -42.26
C VAL A 761 10.52 -41.23 -41.42
N ASP A 762 11.32 -40.31 -41.95
CA ASP A 762 12.24 -39.52 -41.12
C ASP A 762 11.43 -38.48 -40.30
N PRO A 763 11.48 -38.53 -38.96
CA PRO A 763 10.63 -37.67 -38.11
C PRO A 763 11.09 -36.20 -38.04
N THR A 764 12.11 -35.82 -38.80
CA THR A 764 12.69 -34.46 -38.86
C THR A 764 12.49 -33.82 -40.23
N THR A 765 12.57 -34.61 -41.31
CA THR A 765 12.46 -34.11 -42.69
C THR A 765 11.19 -34.56 -43.42
N GLY A 766 10.38 -35.47 -42.84
CA GLY A 766 9.19 -36.02 -43.48
C GLY A 766 9.47 -37.05 -44.60
N ALA A 767 10.71 -37.11 -45.10
CA ALA A 767 11.11 -37.99 -46.20
C ALA A 767 10.81 -39.47 -45.92
N VAL A 768 10.28 -40.16 -46.93
CA VAL A 768 9.82 -41.55 -46.85
C VAL A 768 10.84 -42.49 -47.47
N THR A 769 11.25 -43.52 -46.75
CA THR A 769 12.25 -44.52 -47.19
C THR A 769 11.65 -45.90 -47.29
N PHE A 770 11.74 -46.56 -48.44
CA PHE A 770 11.51 -48.01 -48.55
C PHE A 770 12.83 -48.77 -48.37
N THR A 771 12.79 -49.83 -47.55
CA THR A 771 13.89 -50.80 -47.38
C THR A 771 13.39 -52.19 -47.74
N PRO A 772 13.89 -52.82 -48.82
CA PRO A 772 13.58 -54.21 -49.17
C PRO A 772 13.85 -55.19 -48.02
N GLN A 773 13.04 -56.25 -47.96
CA GLN A 773 13.35 -57.43 -47.15
C GLN A 773 14.50 -58.22 -47.80
N ASP A 774 15.37 -58.85 -47.00
CA ASP A 774 16.43 -59.74 -47.49
C ASP A 774 15.89 -60.76 -48.52
N GLY A 775 16.38 -60.67 -49.76
CA GLY A 775 15.98 -61.54 -50.88
C GLY A 775 14.78 -61.07 -51.69
N TYR A 776 14.17 -59.92 -51.37
CA TYR A 776 13.14 -59.31 -52.21
C TYR A 776 13.77 -58.56 -53.40
N VAL A 777 13.24 -58.80 -54.60
CA VAL A 777 13.74 -58.27 -55.89
C VAL A 777 12.60 -57.68 -56.75
N GLY A 778 11.46 -57.35 -56.14
CA GLY A 778 10.29 -56.84 -56.86
C GLY A 778 10.00 -55.37 -56.59
N ASN A 779 8.97 -54.84 -57.24
CA ASN A 779 8.49 -53.47 -57.03
C ASN A 779 7.54 -53.40 -55.83
N PRO A 780 7.84 -52.60 -54.79
CA PRO A 780 7.03 -52.52 -53.59
C PRO A 780 5.65 -51.93 -53.87
N THR A 781 4.66 -52.35 -53.07
CA THR A 781 3.31 -51.80 -53.11
C THR A 781 3.35 -50.31 -52.74
N PRO A 782 2.93 -49.38 -53.63
CA PRO A 782 2.97 -47.94 -53.35
C PRO A 782 2.07 -47.56 -52.17
N VAL A 783 2.62 -46.83 -51.21
CA VAL A 783 1.95 -46.45 -49.96
C VAL A 783 1.46 -45.01 -49.99
N ARG A 784 0.41 -44.70 -49.21
CA ARG A 784 -0.04 -43.31 -49.01
C ARG A 784 0.61 -42.69 -47.78
N TYR A 785 0.86 -41.39 -47.86
CA TYR A 785 1.19 -40.57 -46.71
C TYR A 785 0.10 -39.52 -46.47
N VAL A 786 0.15 -38.90 -45.29
CA VAL A 786 -0.61 -37.70 -44.92
C VAL A 786 0.28 -36.76 -44.12
N VAL A 787 0.01 -35.48 -44.20
CA VAL A 787 0.78 -34.39 -43.60
C VAL A 787 -0.16 -33.22 -43.23
N THR A 788 0.20 -32.50 -42.18
CA THR A 788 -0.58 -31.41 -41.58
C THR A 788 0.24 -30.11 -41.63
N ASP A 789 -0.42 -28.98 -41.85
CA ASP A 789 0.16 -27.62 -41.80
C ASP A 789 0.28 -27.07 -40.36
N SER A 790 0.51 -25.76 -40.20
CA SER A 790 0.59 -25.12 -38.89
C SER A 790 -0.77 -24.72 -38.26
N THR A 791 -1.85 -24.61 -39.03
CA THR A 791 -3.20 -24.28 -38.53
C THR A 791 -4.07 -25.50 -38.23
N GLY A 792 -3.68 -26.69 -38.69
CA GLY A 792 -4.24 -28.01 -38.37
C GLY A 792 -4.95 -28.72 -39.52
N ASP A 793 -5.01 -28.14 -40.72
CA ASP A 793 -5.60 -28.81 -41.89
C ASP A 793 -4.64 -29.89 -42.43
N THR A 794 -5.19 -30.95 -43.02
CA THR A 794 -4.45 -32.19 -43.31
C THR A 794 -4.72 -32.70 -44.71
N THR A 795 -3.65 -32.95 -45.45
CA THR A 795 -3.64 -33.40 -46.85
C THR A 795 -2.80 -34.69 -47.00
N GLY A 796 -2.66 -35.23 -48.21
CA GLY A 796 -1.77 -36.38 -48.42
C GLY A 796 -1.93 -37.15 -49.75
N ALA A 797 -0.82 -37.63 -50.28
CA ALA A 797 -0.71 -38.28 -51.57
C ALA A 797 -0.14 -39.71 -51.50
N GLN A 798 0.34 -40.26 -52.61
CA GLN A 798 0.89 -41.62 -52.75
C GLN A 798 2.33 -41.60 -53.24
N VAL A 799 3.21 -42.36 -52.59
CA VAL A 799 4.61 -42.56 -52.99
C VAL A 799 4.82 -43.91 -53.66
N THR A 800 5.49 -43.89 -54.82
CA THR A 800 5.82 -45.05 -55.65
C THR A 800 7.33 -45.26 -55.72
N VAL A 801 7.78 -46.52 -55.62
CA VAL A 801 9.19 -46.89 -55.84
C VAL A 801 9.24 -48.04 -56.85
N THR A 802 10.13 -47.97 -57.85
CA THR A 802 10.42 -49.10 -58.75
C THR A 802 11.92 -49.41 -58.86
N TYR A 803 12.21 -50.66 -59.20
CA TYR A 803 13.55 -51.21 -59.39
C TYR A 803 13.76 -51.69 -60.84
N GLN A 804 14.99 -51.61 -61.34
CA GLN A 804 15.33 -52.12 -62.67
C GLN A 804 15.68 -53.62 -62.63
N PRO A 805 15.03 -54.48 -63.44
CA PRO A 805 15.31 -55.92 -63.45
C PRO A 805 16.62 -56.31 -64.18
N GLU A 806 17.19 -57.45 -63.81
CA GLU A 806 18.46 -57.99 -64.33
C GLU A 806 18.25 -59.37 -64.98
N ALA A 807 19.02 -59.68 -66.04
CA ALA A 807 18.88 -60.93 -66.80
C ALA A 807 20.23 -61.62 -67.13
N THR A 808 20.21 -62.95 -67.27
CA THR A 808 21.41 -63.83 -67.35
C THR A 808 21.38 -64.75 -68.58
N ASP A 809 22.54 -64.97 -69.24
CA ASP A 809 22.63 -65.84 -70.43
C ASP A 809 22.30 -67.33 -70.11
N ASP A 810 21.40 -67.93 -70.91
CA ASP A 810 20.93 -69.31 -70.82
C ASP A 810 21.65 -70.28 -71.75
N ALA A 811 21.89 -71.50 -71.28
CA ALA A 811 22.49 -72.55 -72.10
C ALA A 811 21.94 -73.96 -71.82
N ARG A 812 21.68 -74.72 -72.89
CA ARG A 812 21.29 -76.13 -72.85
C ARG A 812 22.11 -76.98 -73.81
N HIS A 813 23.01 -77.79 -73.25
CA HIS A 813 23.99 -78.58 -73.99
C HIS A 813 23.66 -80.08 -74.00
N GLY A 814 24.25 -80.81 -74.96
CA GLY A 814 24.25 -82.28 -74.98
C GLY A 814 22.93 -82.91 -75.45
N ASN A 815 22.18 -82.22 -76.30
CA ASN A 815 20.86 -82.67 -76.76
C ASN A 815 20.96 -83.68 -77.92
N GLU A 816 19.93 -84.53 -78.10
CA GLU A 816 19.82 -85.48 -79.22
C GLU A 816 19.40 -84.75 -80.52
N LEU A 817 20.09 -85.03 -81.64
CA LEU A 817 19.84 -84.38 -82.93
C LEU A 817 18.37 -84.48 -83.37
N GLY A 818 17.85 -83.38 -83.93
CA GLY A 818 16.47 -83.32 -84.41
C GLY A 818 15.39 -83.32 -83.32
N ARG A 819 15.74 -83.27 -82.03
CA ARG A 819 14.77 -83.08 -80.94
C ARG A 819 14.53 -81.60 -80.61
N PRO A 820 13.30 -81.21 -80.24
CA PRO A 820 13.07 -79.93 -79.59
C PRO A 820 13.80 -79.82 -78.24
N VAL A 821 14.27 -78.62 -77.91
CA VAL A 821 14.99 -78.30 -76.67
C VAL A 821 14.30 -77.12 -76.00
N VAL A 822 13.88 -77.30 -74.74
CA VAL A 822 13.23 -76.26 -73.93
C VAL A 822 14.25 -75.61 -72.99
N LEU A 823 14.27 -74.28 -72.93
CA LEU A 823 14.97 -73.45 -71.94
C LEU A 823 13.95 -72.75 -71.05
N ASP A 824 14.35 -72.38 -69.84
CA ASP A 824 13.57 -71.58 -68.88
C ASP A 824 14.40 -70.32 -68.53
N PRO A 825 14.22 -69.20 -69.26
CA PRO A 825 15.03 -67.98 -69.09
C PRO A 825 14.70 -67.18 -67.82
N LEU A 826 13.63 -67.54 -67.10
CA LEU A 826 13.19 -66.79 -65.93
C LEU A 826 13.66 -67.44 -64.62
N GLY A 827 14.27 -68.63 -64.69
CA GLY A 827 14.80 -69.36 -63.52
C GLY A 827 16.13 -68.83 -62.97
N ASN A 828 16.77 -67.90 -63.67
CA ASN A 828 18.08 -67.29 -63.39
C ASN A 828 18.08 -65.75 -63.49
N ASP A 829 16.99 -65.14 -63.95
CA ASP A 829 16.77 -63.69 -63.98
C ASP A 829 16.29 -63.15 -62.61
N ALA A 830 16.37 -61.84 -62.41
CA ALA A 830 15.99 -61.17 -61.16
C ALA A 830 15.12 -59.93 -61.41
N GLY A 831 13.97 -59.87 -60.75
CA GLY A 831 12.95 -58.83 -60.94
C GLY A 831 11.56 -59.39 -60.67
N ASP A 832 10.53 -58.52 -60.64
CA ASP A 832 9.11 -58.95 -60.69
C ASP A 832 8.67 -59.11 -62.16
N LEU A 833 9.35 -60.01 -62.86
CA LEU A 833 9.26 -60.21 -64.32
C LEU A 833 7.94 -60.89 -64.72
N ASP A 834 7.22 -60.30 -65.68
CA ASP A 834 5.99 -60.89 -66.25
C ASP A 834 6.34 -61.82 -67.43
N PRO A 835 6.12 -63.16 -67.32
CA PRO A 835 6.38 -64.09 -68.41
C PRO A 835 5.58 -63.78 -69.69
N ALA A 836 4.42 -63.13 -69.58
CA ALA A 836 3.62 -62.73 -70.73
C ALA A 836 4.29 -61.63 -71.56
N THR A 837 5.32 -60.96 -71.04
CA THR A 837 6.12 -59.95 -71.75
C THR A 837 7.35 -60.53 -72.46
N LEU A 838 7.79 -61.77 -72.17
CA LEU A 838 9.02 -62.33 -72.75
C LEU A 838 8.91 -62.49 -74.27
N ARG A 839 9.87 -61.94 -75.02
CA ARG A 839 9.93 -62.00 -76.48
C ARG A 839 11.34 -62.30 -76.95
N ILE A 840 11.47 -63.11 -77.99
CA ILE A 840 12.72 -63.28 -78.72
C ILE A 840 12.93 -62.02 -79.59
N VAL A 841 14.14 -61.48 -79.60
CA VAL A 841 14.51 -60.35 -80.46
C VAL A 841 15.01 -60.90 -81.80
N ASP A 842 14.26 -60.65 -82.88
CA ASP A 842 14.64 -61.04 -84.24
C ASP A 842 15.95 -60.32 -84.63
N PRO A 843 17.04 -61.05 -84.96
CA PRO A 843 18.34 -60.43 -85.25
C PRO A 843 18.42 -59.77 -86.64
N ALA A 844 17.42 -59.97 -87.51
CA ALA A 844 17.36 -59.37 -88.85
C ALA A 844 16.46 -58.12 -88.90
N THR A 845 15.41 -58.03 -88.07
CA THR A 845 14.52 -56.84 -88.02
C THR A 845 14.61 -56.03 -86.73
N GLY A 846 14.99 -56.65 -85.61
CA GLY A 846 14.90 -56.07 -84.26
C GLY A 846 13.51 -56.20 -83.62
N ASP A 847 12.56 -56.87 -84.28
CA ASP A 847 11.19 -57.08 -83.74
C ASP A 847 11.18 -58.02 -82.53
N ARG A 848 10.22 -57.81 -81.64
CA ARG A 848 10.00 -58.63 -80.44
C ARG A 848 8.91 -59.66 -80.72
N VAL A 849 9.29 -60.92 -80.92
CA VAL A 849 8.41 -62.00 -81.39
C VAL A 849 8.29 -63.15 -80.38
N THR A 850 7.12 -63.79 -80.31
CA THR A 850 6.91 -65.06 -79.58
C THR A 850 7.28 -66.29 -80.42
N THR A 851 7.61 -66.11 -81.70
CA THR A 851 8.06 -67.20 -82.59
C THR A 851 9.04 -66.65 -83.63
N LEU A 852 10.29 -67.14 -83.61
CA LEU A 852 11.34 -66.78 -84.56
C LEU A 852 11.77 -68.01 -85.36
N ARG A 853 11.56 -68.00 -86.67
CA ARG A 853 12.05 -69.06 -87.56
C ARG A 853 13.36 -68.65 -88.22
N VAL A 854 14.45 -69.31 -87.85
CA VAL A 854 15.79 -69.09 -88.43
C VAL A 854 15.93 -69.96 -89.71
N PRO A 855 16.06 -69.36 -90.91
CA PRO A 855 16.05 -70.12 -92.16
C PRO A 855 17.22 -71.11 -92.28
N GLY A 856 16.91 -72.40 -92.34
CA GLY A 856 17.88 -73.48 -92.45
C GLY A 856 18.20 -74.19 -91.13
N GLU A 857 17.88 -73.59 -89.98
CA GLU A 857 18.14 -74.16 -88.65
C GLU A 857 16.88 -74.73 -88.00
N GLY A 858 15.84 -73.89 -87.80
CA GLY A 858 14.68 -74.28 -87.01
C GLY A 858 13.80 -73.12 -86.58
N THR A 859 12.98 -73.34 -85.55
CA THR A 859 12.06 -72.35 -84.99
C THR A 859 12.18 -72.28 -83.48
N TRP A 860 12.38 -71.09 -82.94
CA TRP A 860 12.30 -70.78 -81.51
C TRP A 860 10.90 -70.27 -81.18
N THR A 861 10.27 -70.76 -80.11
CA THR A 861 8.91 -70.40 -79.70
C THR A 861 8.86 -70.15 -78.19
N VAL A 862 8.23 -69.05 -77.77
CA VAL A 862 7.97 -68.70 -76.36
C VAL A 862 6.59 -69.21 -75.95
N ASP A 863 6.46 -69.82 -74.77
CA ASP A 863 5.16 -69.94 -74.09
C ASP A 863 4.91 -68.67 -73.23
N PRO A 864 3.93 -67.81 -73.58
CA PRO A 864 3.65 -66.57 -72.85
C PRO A 864 2.98 -66.80 -71.48
N THR A 865 2.81 -68.04 -71.05
CA THR A 865 2.25 -68.40 -69.73
C THR A 865 3.36 -68.74 -68.72
N THR A 866 4.49 -69.26 -69.19
CA THR A 866 5.61 -69.72 -68.33
C THR A 866 6.92 -68.98 -68.60
N GLY A 867 7.07 -68.36 -69.78
CA GLY A 867 8.34 -67.76 -70.23
C GLY A 867 9.28 -68.78 -70.88
N GLU A 868 8.99 -70.08 -70.79
CA GLU A 868 9.82 -71.13 -71.39
C GLU A 868 9.97 -70.92 -72.91
N VAL A 869 11.19 -71.15 -73.42
CA VAL A 869 11.50 -71.01 -74.85
C VAL A 869 11.94 -72.35 -75.43
N THR A 870 11.22 -72.83 -76.44
CA THR A 870 11.50 -74.07 -77.14
C THR A 870 12.17 -73.81 -78.48
N PHE A 871 13.39 -74.29 -78.69
CA PHE A 871 13.95 -74.47 -80.04
C PHE A 871 13.49 -75.80 -80.63
N THR A 872 12.93 -75.77 -81.85
CA THR A 872 12.58 -76.94 -82.64
C THR A 872 13.43 -76.95 -83.92
N PRO A 873 14.35 -77.91 -84.09
CA PRO A 873 15.10 -78.10 -85.34
C PRO A 873 14.18 -78.23 -86.55
N GLN A 874 14.63 -77.75 -87.72
CA GLN A 874 13.97 -78.05 -88.99
C GLN A 874 14.27 -79.51 -89.39
N ASP A 875 13.33 -80.18 -90.06
CA ASP A 875 13.58 -81.49 -90.66
C ASP A 875 14.85 -81.47 -91.52
N GLY A 876 15.78 -82.38 -91.22
CA GLY A 876 17.08 -82.47 -91.88
C GLY A 876 18.20 -81.59 -91.29
N TYR A 877 17.92 -80.70 -90.33
CA TYR A 877 18.96 -79.96 -89.63
C TYR A 877 19.65 -80.82 -88.57
N ASP A 878 20.97 -80.64 -88.45
CA ASP A 878 21.87 -81.37 -87.55
C ASP A 878 23.03 -80.49 -87.01
N GLY A 879 22.92 -79.16 -87.12
CA GLY A 879 23.87 -78.21 -86.54
C GLY A 879 23.47 -77.70 -85.14
N ASN A 880 24.35 -76.91 -84.54
CA ASN A 880 24.05 -76.10 -83.36
C ASN A 880 23.44 -74.76 -83.82
N PRO A 881 22.22 -74.40 -83.38
CA PRO A 881 21.52 -73.21 -83.87
C PRO A 881 22.22 -71.92 -83.43
N THR A 882 22.05 -70.87 -84.23
CA THR A 882 22.52 -69.53 -83.90
C THR A 882 21.89 -69.08 -82.57
N PRO A 883 22.71 -68.67 -81.57
CA PRO A 883 22.19 -68.16 -80.31
C PRO A 883 21.30 -66.94 -80.50
N GLN A 884 20.14 -66.93 -79.84
CA GLN A 884 19.17 -65.84 -79.93
C GLN A 884 19.26 -64.91 -78.72
N ARG A 885 18.61 -63.75 -78.80
CA ARG A 885 18.36 -62.88 -77.64
C ARG A 885 16.90 -62.92 -77.26
N TYR A 886 16.61 -62.72 -75.98
CA TYR A 886 15.28 -62.37 -75.50
C TYR A 886 15.29 -60.99 -74.84
N GLU A 887 14.10 -60.45 -74.65
CA GLU A 887 13.80 -59.30 -73.79
C GLU A 887 12.52 -59.63 -73.01
N VAL A 888 12.48 -59.23 -71.75
CA VAL A 888 11.36 -59.39 -70.81
C VAL A 888 11.19 -58.10 -70.01
N SER A 889 10.01 -57.86 -69.48
CA SER A 889 9.67 -56.69 -68.68
C SER A 889 9.11 -57.09 -67.32
N ASP A 890 9.29 -56.22 -66.33
CA ASP A 890 8.59 -56.32 -65.06
C ASP A 890 7.17 -55.73 -65.12
N ALA A 891 6.42 -55.86 -64.02
CA ALA A 891 5.07 -55.30 -63.90
C ALA A 891 5.01 -53.75 -63.95
N ALA A 892 6.14 -53.04 -63.82
CA ALA A 892 6.22 -51.58 -63.96
C ALA A 892 6.56 -51.12 -65.39
N GLY A 893 7.06 -52.03 -66.24
CA GLY A 893 7.48 -51.78 -67.62
C GLY A 893 8.99 -51.58 -67.79
N GLY A 894 9.81 -51.78 -66.75
CA GLY A 894 11.26 -51.82 -66.85
C GLY A 894 11.69 -53.08 -67.62
N THR A 895 12.58 -52.95 -68.61
CA THR A 895 12.96 -54.09 -69.49
C THR A 895 14.41 -54.53 -69.32
N THR A 896 14.63 -55.83 -69.54
CA THR A 896 15.93 -56.51 -69.42
C THR A 896 15.99 -57.70 -70.38
N GLY A 897 17.16 -58.31 -70.58
CA GLY A 897 17.24 -59.52 -71.43
C GLY A 897 18.64 -59.98 -71.84
N ALA A 898 18.78 -61.30 -71.98
CA ALA A 898 20.05 -61.97 -72.19
C ALA A 898 20.11 -62.76 -73.52
N ARG A 899 20.63 -64.00 -73.51
CA ARG A 899 20.82 -64.87 -74.69
C ARG A 899 20.38 -66.31 -74.42
N LEU A 900 19.97 -66.99 -75.49
CA LEU A 900 19.59 -68.40 -75.49
C LEU A 900 20.59 -69.22 -76.31
N VAL A 901 21.22 -70.25 -75.71
CA VAL A 901 22.21 -71.12 -76.36
C VAL A 901 21.78 -72.59 -76.31
N VAL A 902 21.84 -73.29 -77.44
CA VAL A 902 21.54 -74.73 -77.55
C VAL A 902 22.66 -75.44 -78.31
N THR A 903 23.11 -76.61 -77.83
CA THR A 903 24.01 -77.50 -78.58
C THR A 903 23.58 -78.97 -78.55
N PHE A 904 23.83 -79.67 -79.65
CA PHE A 904 23.51 -81.08 -79.87
C PHE A 904 24.78 -81.96 -79.83
N LEU A 905 24.60 -83.28 -79.73
CA LEU A 905 25.68 -84.28 -79.84
C LEU A 905 25.76 -84.85 -81.27
N PRO A 906 26.95 -85.20 -81.78
CA PRO A 906 27.12 -85.69 -83.15
C PRO A 906 26.83 -87.19 -83.28
N GLN A 907 26.49 -87.61 -84.49
CA GLN A 907 26.16 -88.98 -84.85
C GLN A 907 26.90 -89.42 -86.12
N ALA A 908 27.84 -90.36 -85.98
CA ALA A 908 28.45 -91.03 -87.12
C ALA A 908 27.59 -92.17 -87.69
N ALA A 909 27.86 -92.58 -88.93
CA ALA A 909 27.17 -93.64 -89.65
C ALA A 909 28.14 -94.55 -90.43
N ASP A 910 27.78 -95.83 -90.61
CA ASP A 910 28.67 -96.80 -91.28
C ASP A 910 28.85 -96.47 -92.78
N ASP A 911 30.12 -96.43 -93.21
CA ASP A 911 30.57 -96.13 -94.57
C ASP A 911 30.79 -97.40 -95.43
N VAL A 912 30.48 -97.29 -96.72
CA VAL A 912 30.78 -98.36 -97.69
C VAL A 912 31.11 -97.82 -99.08
N ASP A 913 32.20 -98.32 -99.67
CA ASP A 913 32.60 -98.09 -101.06
C ASP A 913 32.71 -99.44 -101.80
N GLU A 914 32.02 -99.60 -102.94
CA GLU A 914 31.85 -100.90 -103.61
C GLU A 914 32.17 -100.88 -105.11
N GLY A 915 32.72 -102.00 -105.59
CA GLY A 915 32.99 -102.21 -107.02
C GLY A 915 34.34 -101.65 -107.51
N ASN A 916 35.29 -101.47 -106.60
CA ASN A 916 36.61 -100.91 -106.91
C ASN A 916 37.49 -101.88 -107.71
N VAL A 917 38.47 -101.38 -108.47
CA VAL A 917 39.34 -102.26 -109.27
C VAL A 917 40.36 -102.96 -108.37
N ARG A 918 40.37 -104.29 -108.36
CA ARG A 918 41.24 -105.12 -107.51
C ARG A 918 42.71 -104.68 -107.62
N GLY A 919 43.30 -104.29 -106.49
CA GLY A 919 44.69 -103.85 -106.39
C GLY A 919 44.91 -102.33 -106.53
N THR A 920 43.86 -101.51 -106.71
CA THR A 920 43.96 -100.06 -106.52
C THR A 920 43.74 -99.66 -105.06
N ALA A 921 44.29 -98.53 -104.63
CA ALA A 921 43.85 -97.89 -103.39
C ALA A 921 42.42 -97.32 -103.57
N VAL A 922 41.70 -97.19 -102.45
CA VAL A 922 40.32 -96.69 -102.38
C VAL A 922 40.25 -95.67 -101.25
N THR A 923 39.62 -94.51 -101.48
CA THR A 923 39.53 -93.40 -100.52
C THR A 923 38.07 -93.07 -100.26
N VAL A 924 37.63 -93.26 -99.02
CA VAL A 924 36.24 -93.07 -98.56
C VAL A 924 36.16 -91.80 -97.72
N ASP A 925 35.12 -90.99 -97.96
CA ASP A 925 34.85 -89.75 -97.22
C ASP A 925 33.98 -90.05 -95.99
N VAL A 926 34.62 -90.53 -94.92
CA VAL A 926 33.97 -91.06 -93.69
C VAL A 926 33.36 -89.98 -92.76
N VAL A 927 33.08 -88.80 -93.31
CA VAL A 927 32.27 -87.76 -92.66
C VAL A 927 31.17 -87.22 -93.60
N GLY A 928 31.08 -87.74 -94.83
CA GLY A 928 30.13 -87.29 -95.85
C GLY A 928 28.69 -87.85 -95.69
N ASN A 929 28.53 -88.86 -94.83
CA ASN A 929 27.28 -89.49 -94.41
C ASN A 929 26.87 -89.14 -92.96
N ASP A 930 27.81 -88.63 -92.18
CA ASP A 930 27.67 -88.31 -90.76
C ASP A 930 26.82 -87.05 -90.50
N ARG A 931 26.43 -86.84 -89.23
CA ARG A 931 25.56 -85.74 -88.81
C ARG A 931 26.05 -85.07 -87.53
N GLY A 932 26.00 -83.74 -87.48
CA GLY A 932 26.55 -82.93 -86.38
C GLY A 932 27.50 -81.84 -86.88
N THR A 933 27.91 -80.92 -86.00
CA THR A 933 28.98 -79.94 -86.24
C THR A 933 30.38 -80.58 -86.18
N LEU A 934 30.61 -81.62 -86.99
CA LEU A 934 31.82 -82.44 -86.97
C LEU A 934 33.09 -81.74 -87.45
N ASP A 935 34.20 -82.00 -86.74
CA ASP A 935 35.55 -81.61 -87.14
C ASP A 935 36.24 -82.77 -87.90
N PRO A 936 36.41 -82.69 -89.24
CA PRO A 936 37.08 -83.75 -90.00
C PRO A 936 38.55 -83.96 -89.61
N THR A 937 39.22 -82.97 -88.99
CA THR A 937 40.61 -83.13 -88.51
C THR A 937 40.70 -83.98 -87.24
N SER A 938 39.56 -84.27 -86.60
CA SER A 938 39.45 -85.15 -85.44
C SER A 938 39.36 -86.64 -85.80
N VAL A 939 39.10 -87.03 -87.06
CA VAL A 939 38.91 -88.44 -87.47
C VAL A 939 40.13 -89.31 -87.14
N ARG A 940 39.93 -90.41 -86.41
CA ARG A 940 40.96 -91.42 -86.11
C ARG A 940 40.40 -92.81 -86.33
N LEU A 941 41.19 -93.71 -86.92
CA LEU A 941 40.90 -95.14 -86.95
C LEU A 941 41.06 -95.71 -85.53
N LEU A 942 40.27 -96.71 -85.15
CA LEU A 942 40.45 -97.43 -83.90
C LEU A 942 41.16 -98.76 -84.17
N ASP A 943 42.22 -99.03 -83.43
CA ASP A 943 42.97 -100.30 -83.54
C ASP A 943 42.29 -101.46 -82.79
N ALA A 944 43.00 -102.59 -82.65
CA ALA A 944 42.47 -103.80 -82.02
C ALA A 944 42.26 -103.68 -80.50
N ASP A 945 42.97 -102.77 -79.82
CA ASP A 945 42.76 -102.44 -78.40
C ASP A 945 41.74 -101.30 -78.23
N GLY A 946 41.41 -100.59 -79.32
CA GLY A 946 40.44 -99.50 -79.38
C GLY A 946 41.08 -98.10 -79.31
N GLU A 947 42.40 -98.01 -79.46
CA GLU A 947 43.13 -96.74 -79.38
C GLU A 947 43.09 -95.98 -80.72
N PRO A 948 42.99 -94.62 -80.69
CA PRO A 948 42.83 -93.81 -81.89
C PRO A 948 44.16 -93.57 -82.63
N VAL A 949 44.28 -94.10 -83.84
CA VAL A 949 45.46 -94.01 -84.72
C VAL A 949 45.13 -93.36 -86.08
N THR A 950 46.14 -92.78 -86.74
CA THR A 950 46.00 -92.22 -88.11
C THR A 950 46.43 -93.19 -89.21
N THR A 951 46.95 -94.36 -88.85
CA THR A 951 47.37 -95.41 -89.78
C THR A 951 47.24 -96.77 -89.12
N LEU A 952 46.55 -97.70 -89.76
CA LEU A 952 46.27 -99.04 -89.27
C LEU A 952 46.63 -100.08 -90.34
N VAL A 953 47.63 -100.91 -90.05
CA VAL A 953 48.08 -102.00 -90.94
C VAL A 953 47.31 -103.27 -90.56
N VAL A 954 46.64 -103.88 -91.53
CA VAL A 954 45.96 -105.18 -91.35
C VAL A 954 46.81 -106.24 -92.05
N ASP A 955 47.38 -107.16 -91.28
CA ASP A 955 48.38 -108.11 -91.78
C ASP A 955 47.80 -109.03 -92.86
N GLY A 956 48.59 -109.25 -93.93
CA GLY A 956 48.15 -109.95 -95.13
C GLY A 956 47.17 -109.20 -96.05
N GLU A 957 46.51 -108.13 -95.57
CA GLU A 957 45.49 -107.40 -96.33
C GLU A 957 46.01 -106.08 -96.95
N GLY A 958 46.56 -105.18 -96.13
CA GLY A 958 46.92 -103.83 -96.58
C GLY A 958 47.07 -102.81 -95.45
N THR A 959 46.86 -101.54 -95.77
CA THR A 959 46.99 -100.42 -94.81
C THR A 959 45.91 -99.39 -95.01
N TRP A 960 45.23 -99.04 -93.92
CA TRP A 960 44.28 -97.94 -93.82
C TRP A 960 45.02 -96.68 -93.31
N THR A 961 44.74 -95.51 -93.89
CA THR A 961 45.33 -94.21 -93.49
C THR A 961 44.28 -93.11 -93.52
N VAL A 962 44.26 -92.24 -92.51
CA VAL A 962 43.41 -91.03 -92.47
C VAL A 962 44.15 -89.84 -93.09
N ASP A 963 43.50 -89.04 -93.93
CA ASP A 963 43.98 -87.69 -94.26
C ASP A 963 43.71 -86.75 -93.06
N PRO A 964 44.74 -86.13 -92.44
CA PRO A 964 44.57 -85.32 -91.24
C PRO A 964 43.88 -83.96 -91.47
N THR A 965 43.52 -83.63 -92.71
CA THR A 965 42.89 -82.38 -93.12
C THR A 965 41.43 -82.58 -93.53
N THR A 966 41.13 -83.65 -94.26
CA THR A 966 39.77 -83.95 -94.76
C THR A 966 39.06 -85.05 -93.98
N GLY A 967 39.76 -85.79 -93.11
CA GLY A 967 39.22 -86.96 -92.41
C GLY A 967 39.07 -88.21 -93.28
N ALA A 968 39.18 -88.09 -94.61
CA ALA A 968 38.97 -89.18 -95.55
C ALA A 968 39.92 -90.37 -95.30
N VAL A 969 39.37 -91.57 -95.30
CA VAL A 969 40.07 -92.82 -94.98
C VAL A 969 40.42 -93.56 -96.28
N THR A 970 41.71 -93.81 -96.48
CA THR A 970 42.23 -94.53 -97.65
C THR A 970 42.71 -95.92 -97.28
N PHE A 971 42.19 -96.96 -97.95
CA PHE A 971 42.78 -98.30 -97.93
C PHE A 971 43.73 -98.50 -99.11
N THR A 972 44.94 -98.96 -98.83
CA THR A 972 45.92 -99.41 -99.83
C THR A 972 46.15 -100.92 -99.70
N PRO A 973 45.80 -101.75 -100.69
CA PRO A 973 45.96 -103.20 -100.62
C PRO A 973 47.43 -103.63 -100.65
N ALA A 974 47.76 -104.69 -99.91
CA ALA A 974 49.07 -105.33 -99.94
C ALA A 974 49.33 -106.00 -101.30
N ALA A 975 50.61 -106.11 -101.69
CA ALA A 975 51.00 -106.70 -102.97
C ALA A 975 50.61 -108.20 -103.05
N GLY A 976 49.60 -108.50 -103.86
CA GLY A 976 49.04 -109.86 -104.00
C GLY A 976 47.73 -110.10 -103.22
N PHE A 977 47.24 -109.11 -102.47
CA PHE A 977 45.89 -109.16 -101.90
C PHE A 977 44.83 -109.11 -103.00
N GLY A 978 43.73 -109.84 -102.80
CA GLY A 978 42.65 -109.96 -103.79
C GLY A 978 41.25 -110.14 -103.20
N GLY A 979 41.10 -110.03 -101.88
CA GLY A 979 39.80 -110.00 -101.21
C GLY A 979 39.25 -108.58 -101.07
N ASP A 980 38.15 -108.48 -100.33
CA ASP A 980 37.71 -107.23 -99.70
C ASP A 980 38.44 -107.11 -98.34
N PRO A 981 38.91 -105.92 -97.93
CA PRO A 981 39.54 -105.75 -96.61
C PRO A 981 38.54 -105.91 -95.46
N THR A 982 39.07 -106.30 -94.30
CA THR A 982 38.38 -106.27 -93.02
C THR A 982 37.95 -104.83 -92.72
N PRO A 983 36.65 -104.56 -92.46
CA PRO A 983 36.17 -103.23 -92.08
C PRO A 983 36.81 -102.75 -90.77
N VAL A 984 37.13 -101.47 -90.70
CA VAL A 984 37.76 -100.85 -89.53
C VAL A 984 36.84 -99.79 -88.92
N ARG A 985 36.95 -99.57 -87.61
CA ARG A 985 36.21 -98.51 -86.92
C ARG A 985 36.94 -97.18 -87.03
N TYR A 986 36.19 -96.09 -87.00
CA TYR A 986 36.74 -94.75 -86.76
C TYR A 986 35.96 -94.04 -85.65
N ARG A 987 36.58 -93.01 -85.09
CA ARG A 987 36.00 -92.01 -84.19
C ARG A 987 36.19 -90.63 -84.81
N VAL A 988 35.18 -89.79 -84.68
CA VAL A 988 35.20 -88.36 -85.02
C VAL A 988 34.53 -87.57 -83.88
N SER A 989 34.84 -86.28 -83.75
CA SER A 989 34.26 -85.37 -82.75
C SER A 989 33.63 -84.14 -83.40
N ASP A 990 32.67 -83.52 -82.72
CA ASP A 990 32.23 -82.16 -83.06
C ASP A 990 33.25 -81.08 -82.66
N VAL A 991 33.00 -79.84 -83.09
CA VAL A 991 33.82 -78.66 -82.74
C VAL A 991 33.74 -78.30 -81.25
N GLU A 992 32.74 -78.82 -80.53
CA GLU A 992 32.63 -78.76 -79.07
C GLU A 992 33.46 -79.85 -78.33
N GLY A 993 33.95 -80.87 -79.06
CA GLY A 993 34.81 -81.96 -78.58
C GLY A 993 34.09 -83.28 -78.27
N ASN A 994 32.78 -83.39 -78.46
CA ASN A 994 31.98 -84.59 -78.18
C ASN A 994 32.26 -85.70 -79.23
N PRO A 995 32.69 -86.92 -78.84
CA PRO A 995 33.04 -87.98 -79.78
C PRO A 995 31.86 -88.86 -80.20
N THR A 996 31.92 -89.38 -81.43
CA THR A 996 30.99 -90.36 -82.03
C THR A 996 31.76 -91.33 -82.94
N GLU A 997 31.19 -92.50 -83.27
CA GLU A 997 31.95 -93.63 -83.88
C GLU A 997 31.13 -94.49 -84.85
N ALA A 998 31.76 -94.98 -85.93
CA ALA A 998 31.18 -95.89 -86.91
C ALA A 998 32.23 -96.81 -87.58
N LEU A 999 31.83 -97.60 -88.59
CA LEU A 999 32.69 -98.50 -89.39
C LEU A 999 32.88 -97.99 -90.82
N VAL A 1000 34.02 -98.33 -91.45
CA VAL A 1000 34.24 -98.14 -92.91
C VAL A 1000 34.61 -99.45 -93.61
N ARG A 1001 33.98 -99.70 -94.77
CA ARG A 1001 34.09 -100.92 -95.57
C ARG A 1001 34.38 -100.64 -97.05
N VAL A 1002 35.21 -101.48 -97.69
CA VAL A 1002 35.57 -101.39 -99.12
C VAL A 1002 35.38 -102.75 -99.80
N THR A 1003 34.98 -102.80 -101.09
CA THR A 1003 34.91 -104.05 -101.89
C THR A 1003 35.46 -103.95 -103.32
N TYR A 1004 35.92 -105.07 -103.90
CA TYR A 1004 36.71 -105.12 -105.15
C TYR A 1004 36.21 -106.08 -106.26
N VAL A 1005 36.51 -105.73 -107.53
CA VAL A 1005 36.20 -106.48 -108.77
C VAL A 1005 37.36 -106.49 -109.80
N ASP A 1006 37.30 -107.34 -110.83
CA ASP A 1006 38.36 -107.50 -111.85
C ASP A 1006 38.26 -106.58 -113.08
N ALA A 1007 39.39 -106.31 -113.75
CA ALA A 1007 39.51 -105.32 -114.84
C ALA A 1007 39.39 -105.88 -116.29
N PRO A 1008 38.83 -105.10 -117.25
CA PRO A 1008 38.70 -105.48 -118.68
C PRO A 1008 39.91 -105.08 -119.57
N ALA A 1009 39.96 -105.58 -120.82
CA ALA A 1009 41.14 -105.49 -121.72
C ALA A 1009 40.86 -105.03 -123.19
N GLY A 1010 41.90 -104.52 -123.88
CA GLY A 1010 41.94 -104.08 -125.30
C GLY A 1010 43.36 -103.54 -125.67
N PRO A 1011 43.60 -102.72 -126.74
CA PRO A 1011 42.82 -102.34 -127.95
C PRO A 1011 43.70 -102.33 -129.26
N THR A 1012 43.63 -101.28 -130.14
CA THR A 1012 44.65 -100.76 -131.13
C THR A 1012 44.43 -101.06 -132.66
N PRO A 1013 44.70 -100.17 -133.69
CA PRO A 1013 44.64 -98.67 -133.81
C PRO A 1013 44.16 -98.05 -135.19
N ALA A 1014 44.21 -96.70 -135.29
CA ALA A 1014 44.55 -95.80 -136.45
C ALA A 1014 43.43 -95.23 -137.39
N PRO A 1015 43.59 -94.04 -138.07
CA PRO A 1015 44.61 -92.97 -137.99
C PRO A 1015 44.05 -91.50 -137.82
N THR A 1016 44.90 -90.45 -137.93
CA THR A 1016 44.69 -88.99 -137.64
C THR A 1016 44.67 -88.12 -138.93
N PRO A 1017 43.81 -87.08 -139.15
CA PRO A 1017 43.88 -85.67 -138.63
C PRO A 1017 42.46 -85.02 -138.38
N THR A 1018 42.12 -83.70 -138.26
CA THR A 1018 42.69 -82.33 -138.55
C THR A 1018 41.95 -81.23 -137.70
N PRO A 1019 42.54 -80.06 -137.33
CA PRO A 1019 41.86 -79.01 -136.51
C PRO A 1019 41.32 -77.76 -137.26
N THR A 1020 40.27 -77.10 -136.70
CA THR A 1020 39.66 -75.77 -137.04
C THR A 1020 38.44 -75.52 -136.09
N ALA A 1021 37.95 -74.33 -135.69
CA ALA A 1021 38.48 -72.97 -135.42
C ALA A 1021 37.38 -72.12 -134.70
N THR A 1022 37.68 -70.91 -134.15
CA THR A 1022 36.73 -70.03 -133.40
C THR A 1022 35.89 -69.09 -134.28
N PRO A 1023 34.77 -68.53 -133.77
CA PRO A 1023 34.73 -67.07 -133.50
C PRO A 1023 33.86 -66.62 -132.28
N ALA A 1024 33.89 -65.31 -131.98
CA ALA A 1024 33.04 -64.53 -131.07
C ALA A 1024 32.81 -63.13 -131.73
N PRO A 1025 32.36 -62.02 -131.07
CA PRO A 1025 31.52 -61.78 -129.88
C PRO A 1025 30.34 -60.78 -130.18
N THR A 1026 29.58 -60.29 -129.18
CA THR A 1026 28.97 -58.92 -129.17
C THR A 1026 28.47 -58.48 -127.76
N PRO A 1027 28.36 -57.16 -127.44
CA PRO A 1027 27.99 -56.66 -126.09
C PRO A 1027 26.84 -55.59 -126.02
N ASP A 1028 26.57 -55.14 -124.77
CA ASP A 1028 26.37 -53.72 -124.33
C ASP A 1028 24.95 -53.17 -123.93
N LEU A 1029 24.98 -52.17 -123.03
CA LEU A 1029 23.95 -51.18 -122.58
C LEU A 1029 22.75 -51.64 -121.71
N ALA A 1030 22.05 -50.80 -120.88
CA ALA A 1030 22.35 -49.58 -120.08
C ALA A 1030 21.09 -49.08 -119.30
N VAL A 1031 21.19 -47.92 -118.59
CA VAL A 1031 20.12 -46.91 -118.26
C VAL A 1031 19.56 -46.76 -116.80
N THR A 1032 19.97 -45.65 -116.15
CA THR A 1032 19.38 -44.69 -115.15
C THR A 1032 18.06 -44.97 -114.35
N GLY A 1033 17.79 -44.34 -113.17
CA GLY A 1033 18.60 -43.43 -112.31
C GLY A 1033 17.83 -42.24 -111.64
N TRP A 1034 18.45 -41.62 -110.61
CA TRP A 1034 18.15 -40.30 -109.94
C TRP A 1034 16.86 -40.15 -109.10
N GLY A 1035 16.76 -39.28 -108.06
CA GLY A 1035 17.68 -38.32 -107.38
C GLY A 1035 17.21 -38.07 -105.91
N GLY A 1036 17.91 -37.44 -104.95
CA GLY A 1036 18.57 -36.11 -104.88
C GLY A 1036 17.62 -35.10 -104.21
N TRP A 1037 17.92 -34.24 -103.21
CA TRP A 1037 19.13 -33.59 -102.62
C TRP A 1037 18.86 -33.28 -101.10
N GLY A 1038 19.73 -32.74 -100.22
CA GLY A 1038 21.18 -32.42 -100.24
C GLY A 1038 21.64 -31.34 -99.21
N VAL A 1039 22.97 -31.16 -99.07
CA VAL A 1039 23.79 -30.00 -98.55
C VAL A 1039 23.81 -29.49 -97.08
N ALA A 1040 25.02 -28.98 -96.70
CA ALA A 1040 25.50 -28.25 -95.48
C ALA A 1040 25.85 -29.11 -94.23
N ALA A 1041 27.01 -29.02 -93.52
CA ALA A 1041 28.06 -27.99 -93.23
C ALA A 1041 27.64 -26.93 -92.19
N LEU A 1042 28.43 -26.45 -91.20
CA LEU A 1042 29.86 -26.56 -90.77
C LEU A 1042 29.91 -26.97 -89.25
N ALA A 1043 30.97 -27.39 -88.55
CA ALA A 1043 32.43 -27.11 -88.46
C ALA A 1043 32.86 -25.85 -87.64
N GLY A 1044 33.62 -26.06 -86.54
CA GLY A 1044 34.22 -25.03 -85.65
C GLY A 1044 33.41 -24.74 -84.37
N LEU A 1045 33.98 -24.42 -83.20
CA LEU A 1045 35.34 -23.92 -82.86
C LEU A 1045 35.75 -24.34 -81.41
N LEU A 1046 37.06 -24.29 -81.08
CA LEU A 1046 37.60 -24.44 -79.71
C LEU A 1046 38.90 -23.61 -79.58
N LEU A 1047 39.03 -22.78 -78.53
CA LEU A 1047 40.23 -22.03 -78.01
C LEU A 1047 39.72 -20.87 -77.09
N VAL A 1048 40.44 -20.29 -76.11
CA VAL A 1048 41.37 -20.78 -75.06
C VAL A 1048 41.74 -19.62 -74.10
N ALA A 1049 42.10 -19.95 -72.84
CA ALA A 1049 42.73 -19.09 -71.80
C ALA A 1049 41.92 -17.91 -71.22
N GLY A 1050 42.17 -17.47 -69.98
CA GLY A 1050 42.96 -18.12 -68.92
C GLY A 1050 43.35 -17.23 -67.72
N ALA A 1051 43.55 -17.88 -66.56
CA ALA A 1051 44.28 -17.45 -65.35
C ALA A 1051 43.93 -16.11 -64.67
N GLY A 1052 43.49 -16.17 -63.40
CA GLY A 1052 43.45 -15.01 -62.50
C GLY A 1052 42.79 -15.31 -61.15
N ALA A 1053 43.57 -15.64 -60.12
CA ALA A 1053 43.06 -15.92 -58.77
C ALA A 1053 43.83 -15.15 -57.69
N LEU A 1054 43.13 -14.47 -56.79
CA LEU A 1054 43.47 -14.48 -55.36
C LEU A 1054 42.29 -14.06 -54.45
N VAL A 1055 42.18 -14.77 -53.33
CA VAL A 1055 41.23 -14.66 -52.22
C VAL A 1055 41.10 -13.26 -51.59
N LEU A 1056 39.87 -12.89 -51.19
CA LEU A 1056 39.59 -12.06 -50.01
C LEU A 1056 38.30 -12.54 -49.31
N ARG A 1057 38.16 -12.27 -48.00
CA ARG A 1057 37.14 -12.91 -47.13
C ARG A 1057 35.89 -12.05 -46.87
N ARG A 1058 34.75 -12.77 -46.78
CA ARG A 1058 33.46 -12.48 -46.11
C ARG A 1058 33.57 -11.77 -44.74
N PRO A 1059 32.45 -11.28 -44.15
CA PRO A 1059 31.15 -10.86 -44.75
C PRO A 1059 30.57 -9.55 -44.14
N THR A 1060 29.37 -9.16 -44.60
CA THR A 1060 28.43 -8.30 -43.87
C THR A 1060 27.12 -9.02 -43.61
N THR A 1061 26.66 -8.99 -42.36
CA THR A 1061 25.25 -9.06 -41.88
C THR A 1061 24.18 -9.66 -42.81
N ARG A 1062 23.62 -10.80 -42.43
CA ARG A 1062 22.49 -10.85 -41.48
C ARG A 1062 22.72 -12.00 -40.50
#